data_AF-F2PLI1-F1
#
_entry.id   AF-F2PLI1-F1
#
_cell.length_a   1.000
_cell.length_b   1.000
_cell.length_c   1.000
_cell.angle_alpha   90.00
_cell.angle_beta   90.00
_cell.angle_gamma   90.00
#
_symmetry.space_group_name_H-M   'P 1'
#
loop_
_entity.id
_entity.type
_entity.pdbx_description
1 polymer ?
#
loop_
_entity_poly.entity_id
_entity_poly.type
_entity_poly.pdbx_seq_one_letter_code
_entity_poly.pdbx_strand_id
1 'polypeptide(L)'
;MSTHDLLQTEAVLDEEEDESFGEEGGQSKDVEENGHYDDSSEEELDDEDEDAVRAVREGFIVDEEEEDEERTARRREKKKRRRQERVEEEELLDEDDLYLIRENNPDFELPMHNESKFKRLKRGHKVGRDQPQGINDIFNSDEEDEAETYGRGRDRRNMHDDLDDFIEKDVFSDEDERQQEDEEIARPARKGLSGFAVTEATGLDEAALEDMRMAFGDGNDYLFALEMEDEEEEQEEDEEKQLDLKDVFEPSQLAEKMMTDEDNIIRSTDEPERYQLARKPYQHVTLTEEQFREEAVWISNLMLLKKRLDSDLHEPFQRAVAKVLEFMVTDDWEVPFIFQHRKDYLIHAVKIPIPDGGTNPDGGKYIVEAEKLLSMIDLWDIFEYDLKFRALIDKRNTLQTTYDNLQTISNVKDEMFEEMLPAAITMEELQDVQDYLYFQYSIELKDIALATTNHEGENGTAAQRRKASTKTFFERVRNSRAYGLVRAFGITPDAFAQNVMETGRRQYIDDASEKPTDMADNLLDSSFSNGAHAMKAARTMFAEELTMSPRVRKVMRQAFYMSGVIECYRTEKGLKKIDEHHPYYEFKYLRDQQISDIARRPELFLRMLKAEEEGLVDIKVHFKDFDNFKKRLYPEIQSDNSSEVADAWNKERKDVLDLALSKLEKIMSKGVKENIRSECENHVARECREVFSTRLDQAPYKPKGMILGTIPRVLALTNGSGIVGKDPIYYKLLKQLETALVDMVNLVGVDINEAVSDVSTANLLTYISGLGPRKASQLLKVINMNGGVVNSRMELLGVNAQYPAMGVKVWNNCASFLYIDYDNADPDTDYLDNTRVHPEDYDIGRKIAADALELDEEDIKAETDENGQGAIVRKLIKEDAQDKVNDLLLEEYAEQLENNLNQRKRATLETIRAELQQPYEELRKQFVFLGTDAIFTMFTGETAESLAQGMIVPITIKRVSDDHIDGKLDCGIDALVPESEMTDRYDIPIRSLYAPHQTTLAKITYLNRKSFVANVSLREDQVNKPYRRQLDHMRGEWDEDQEREDQEAMKEKTQTDQRALRVIKHPLFRPFNGRQAEEFLAPQSRGDVVIRPSSKGHDHLAVTWKVADGVYQHIDVLELDKDNEFTVGRILKIGGKYSYTDLDELIVNHVKAMAKKVDDMTVHEKYQSGTKEATEGWLTTYTTANPKRSAYAFCLDTKHPGYFHLCFKAGLKAPLNSWPVKVIPQGYELQRTPYPDMRALCNGFKLLHANMLAAQQRRGR
;
A
#
# COMPACT_ATOMS: atom_id res chain seq x y z
N MET A 1 -9.88 12.25 9.28
CA MET A 1 -9.46 12.73 7.93
C MET A 1 -9.84 11.69 6.88
N SER A 2 -9.68 11.97 5.59
CA SER A 2 -9.91 10.96 4.54
C SER A 2 -8.80 9.91 4.55
N THR A 3 -9.13 8.65 4.30
CA THR A 3 -8.12 7.57 4.15
C THR A 3 -7.32 7.68 2.84
N HIS A 4 -7.67 8.63 1.95
CA HIS A 4 -6.98 8.88 0.70
C HIS A 4 -5.69 9.71 0.85
N ASP A 5 -5.55 10.47 1.93
CA ASP A 5 -4.48 11.47 2.08
C ASP A 5 -3.21 10.94 2.79
N LEU A 6 -3.13 9.62 3.04
CA LEU A 6 -2.05 8.95 3.79
C LEU A 6 -1.14 8.05 2.92
N LEU A 7 -1.17 8.17 1.60
CA LEU A 7 -0.52 7.23 0.66
C LEU A 7 0.34 7.90 -0.45
N GLN A 8 0.78 9.16 -0.30
CA GLN A 8 1.65 9.83 -1.28
C GLN A 8 2.76 10.71 -0.68
N THR A 9 3.86 10.04 -0.29
CA THR A 9 5.28 10.45 -0.41
C THR A 9 6.07 9.24 0.12
N GLU A 10 6.49 8.32 -0.75
CA GLU A 10 7.75 8.37 -1.52
C GLU A 10 8.97 8.03 -0.65
N ALA A 11 9.58 6.88 -0.96
CA ALA A 11 10.96 6.56 -0.61
C ALA A 11 11.75 6.61 -1.92
N VAL A 12 12.70 7.53 -2.00
CA VAL A 12 13.66 7.63 -3.12
C VAL A 12 14.83 6.68 -2.82
N LEU A 13 15.17 5.84 -3.80
CA LEU A 13 16.47 5.18 -3.91
C LEU A 13 16.75 4.96 -5.40
N ASP A 14 17.35 5.97 -6.01
CA ASP A 14 18.54 5.87 -6.87
C ASP A 14 18.74 4.52 -7.59
N GLU A 15 18.20 4.42 -8.81
CA GLU A 15 18.82 3.65 -9.87
C GLU A 15 19.64 4.63 -10.72
N GLU A 16 20.95 4.74 -10.47
CA GLU A 16 21.85 5.44 -11.41
C GLU A 16 21.88 4.68 -12.75
N GLU A 17 21.54 5.38 -13.83
CA GLU A 17 21.64 4.87 -15.19
C GLU A 17 23.11 4.91 -15.66
N ASP A 18 23.53 3.93 -16.47
CA ASP A 18 24.70 4.07 -17.35
C ASP A 18 24.18 4.26 -18.78
N GLU A 19 23.89 5.52 -19.10
CA GLU A 19 23.33 5.96 -20.38
C GLU A 19 24.30 5.80 -21.57
N SER A 20 23.77 5.87 -22.80
CA SER A 20 24.49 6.61 -23.86
C SER A 20 23.53 7.26 -24.86
N PHE A 21 22.83 8.26 -24.36
CA PHE A 21 22.64 9.60 -24.95
C PHE A 21 22.63 9.81 -26.48
N GLY A 22 21.66 10.64 -26.90
CA GLY A 22 21.94 11.75 -27.82
C GLY A 22 21.59 11.58 -29.32
N GLU A 23 21.31 12.66 -30.06
CA GLU A 23 21.03 14.04 -29.62
C GLU A 23 20.43 14.87 -30.79
N GLU A 24 19.82 16.03 -30.48
CA GLU A 24 19.45 17.18 -31.34
C GLU A 24 18.75 16.96 -32.72
N GLY A 25 17.87 17.85 -33.21
CA GLY A 25 17.37 19.13 -32.72
C GLY A 25 16.83 19.96 -33.90
N GLY A 26 15.65 20.61 -33.80
CA GLY A 26 15.07 21.26 -34.99
C GLY A 26 13.72 21.99 -34.84
N GLN A 27 13.79 23.29 -34.53
CA GLN A 27 12.75 24.32 -34.71
C GLN A 27 12.12 24.35 -36.14
N SER A 28 10.93 24.90 -36.43
CA SER A 28 9.80 25.47 -35.65
C SER A 28 8.63 25.87 -36.61
N LYS A 29 7.53 26.41 -36.03
CA LYS A 29 6.56 27.42 -36.57
C LYS A 29 5.10 27.06 -36.90
N ASP A 30 4.24 27.94 -36.34
CA ASP A 30 3.01 28.58 -36.85
C ASP A 30 1.70 27.78 -37.15
N VAL A 31 0.73 27.95 -36.22
CA VAL A 31 -0.71 28.31 -36.41
C VAL A 31 -1.60 27.54 -37.42
N GLU A 32 -2.68 26.90 -36.92
CA GLU A 32 -4.10 27.20 -37.28
C GLU A 32 -5.12 26.45 -36.36
N GLU A 33 -6.42 26.71 -36.55
CA GLU A 33 -7.52 26.38 -35.61
C GLU A 33 -8.34 25.10 -35.95
N ASN A 34 -9.07 24.60 -34.94
CA ASN A 34 -10.37 23.89 -35.00
C ASN A 34 -10.56 22.62 -35.87
N GLY A 35 -11.14 21.58 -35.24
CA GLY A 35 -11.73 20.42 -35.94
C GLY A 35 -12.19 19.32 -34.98
N HIS A 36 -13.50 19.01 -34.97
CA HIS A 36 -14.07 17.87 -34.24
C HIS A 36 -14.46 16.75 -35.23
N TYR A 37 -14.98 15.63 -34.71
CA TYR A 37 -15.42 14.42 -35.43
C TYR A 37 -16.35 14.69 -36.65
N ASP A 38 -16.54 13.79 -37.63
CA ASP A 38 -16.40 12.32 -37.60
C ASP A 38 -16.20 11.64 -38.99
N ASP A 39 -16.20 10.30 -38.96
CA ASP A 39 -16.46 9.23 -39.97
C ASP A 39 -16.93 9.50 -41.43
N SER A 40 -16.70 8.47 -42.27
CA SER A 40 -17.55 7.91 -43.35
C SER A 40 -17.15 8.04 -44.83
N SER A 41 -17.61 7.09 -45.67
CA SER A 41 -17.31 6.98 -47.12
C SER A 41 -18.39 6.29 -47.97
N GLU A 42 -18.59 6.79 -49.21
CA GLU A 42 -19.35 6.25 -50.38
C GLU A 42 -20.91 6.15 -50.22
N GLU A 43 -21.80 6.77 -51.01
CA GLU A 43 -21.79 7.81 -52.09
C GLU A 43 -23.00 8.80 -51.82
N GLU A 44 -23.63 9.65 -52.67
CA GLU A 44 -23.79 9.86 -54.13
C GLU A 44 -24.02 11.36 -54.52
N LEU A 45 -23.45 11.76 -55.67
CA LEU A 45 -23.94 12.69 -56.73
C LEU A 45 -24.32 14.18 -56.51
N ASP A 46 -23.66 15.01 -57.34
CA ASP A 46 -24.05 16.20 -58.13
C ASP A 46 -24.70 17.49 -57.51
N ASP A 47 -23.93 18.59 -57.63
CA ASP A 47 -24.25 19.98 -58.05
C ASP A 47 -25.60 20.68 -57.68
N GLU A 48 -25.53 21.82 -56.96
CA GLU A 48 -25.81 23.19 -57.48
C GLU A 48 -25.59 24.33 -56.44
N ASP A 49 -25.28 25.54 -56.94
CA ASP A 49 -25.28 26.91 -56.35
C ASP A 49 -24.45 27.34 -55.10
N GLU A 50 -23.41 28.16 -55.33
CA GLU A 50 -22.51 28.78 -54.32
C GLU A 50 -23.03 30.07 -53.63
N ASP A 51 -24.23 30.58 -53.95
CA ASP A 51 -24.54 32.02 -53.83
C ASP A 51 -25.03 32.52 -52.43
N ALA A 52 -25.05 31.65 -51.41
CA ALA A 52 -25.66 31.97 -50.10
C ALA A 52 -24.76 32.75 -49.11
N VAL A 53 -23.43 32.61 -49.20
CA VAL A 53 -22.50 32.94 -48.08
C VAL A 53 -22.01 34.42 -48.09
N ARG A 54 -22.53 35.28 -48.97
CA ARG A 54 -22.05 36.67 -49.13
C ARG A 54 -22.97 37.76 -48.57
N ALA A 55 -24.05 37.40 -47.88
CA ALA A 55 -24.95 38.34 -47.21
C ALA A 55 -24.70 38.38 -45.69
N VAL A 56 -25.06 39.52 -45.06
CA VAL A 56 -25.02 39.75 -43.59
C VAL A 56 -23.61 39.76 -42.97
N ARG A 57 -22.75 40.64 -43.50
CA ARG A 57 -21.76 41.38 -42.69
C ARG A 57 -22.35 42.77 -42.37
N GLU A 58 -21.98 43.34 -41.23
CA GLU A 58 -22.44 44.64 -40.64
C GLU A 58 -23.73 44.55 -39.79
N GLY A 59 -23.71 45.05 -38.53
CA GLY A 59 -24.83 44.86 -37.58
C GLY A 59 -24.80 45.50 -36.15
N PHE A 60 -23.74 46.22 -35.75
CA PHE A 60 -23.71 47.29 -34.71
C PHE A 60 -24.45 47.16 -33.33
N ILE A 61 -23.67 46.81 -32.28
CA ILE A 61 -23.69 47.32 -30.86
C ILE A 61 -24.94 47.16 -29.95
N VAL A 62 -24.77 46.54 -28.76
CA VAL A 62 -24.88 47.13 -27.38
C VAL A 62 -24.45 46.08 -26.32
N ASP A 63 -23.60 46.54 -25.38
CA ASP A 63 -23.21 46.19 -23.99
C ASP A 63 -24.02 45.10 -23.19
N GLU A 64 -23.56 44.48 -22.09
CA GLU A 64 -22.64 44.91 -21.01
C GLU A 64 -22.05 43.71 -20.18
N GLU A 65 -21.13 43.98 -19.23
CA GLU A 65 -20.51 43.09 -18.20
C GLU A 65 -19.58 41.90 -18.62
N GLU A 66 -18.27 42.15 -18.73
CA GLU A 66 -17.20 41.10 -18.76
C GLU A 66 -15.89 41.61 -18.12
N GLU A 67 -15.61 41.32 -16.83
CA GLU A 67 -14.35 41.77 -16.17
C GLU A 67 -13.77 40.83 -15.06
N ASP A 68 -14.48 39.78 -14.59
CA ASP A 68 -14.05 38.96 -13.43
C ASP A 68 -13.08 37.80 -13.80
N GLU A 69 -12.99 37.40 -15.09
CA GLU A 69 -12.23 36.20 -15.51
C GLU A 69 -10.70 36.41 -15.64
N GLU A 70 -10.27 37.55 -16.21
CA GLU A 70 -8.87 37.89 -16.53
C GLU A 70 -7.93 37.76 -15.31
N ARG A 71 -8.45 38.04 -14.11
CA ARG A 71 -7.69 37.97 -12.85
C ARG A 71 -7.34 36.55 -12.41
N THR A 72 -8.09 35.54 -12.84
CA THR A 72 -7.84 34.14 -12.45
C THR A 72 -6.72 33.51 -13.29
N ALA A 73 -6.69 33.80 -14.59
CA ALA A 73 -5.67 33.33 -15.52
C ALA A 73 -4.26 33.79 -15.12
N ARG A 74 -4.07 35.11 -14.93
CA ARG A 74 -2.78 35.71 -14.52
C ARG A 74 -2.24 35.18 -13.19
N ARG A 75 -3.12 34.65 -12.31
CA ARG A 75 -2.72 34.00 -11.04
C ARG A 75 -2.23 32.56 -11.21
N ARG A 76 -2.79 31.80 -12.16
CA ARG A 76 -2.31 30.45 -12.52
C ARG A 76 -0.96 30.52 -13.24
N GLU A 77 -0.84 31.42 -14.22
CA GLU A 77 0.39 31.67 -14.97
C GLU A 77 1.58 32.01 -14.05
N LYS A 78 1.40 32.97 -13.15
CA LYS A 78 2.46 33.39 -12.21
C LYS A 78 2.84 32.32 -11.16
N LYS A 79 1.96 31.33 -10.90
CA LYS A 79 2.30 30.16 -10.07
C LYS A 79 3.02 29.07 -10.87
N LYS A 80 2.73 28.92 -12.18
CA LYS A 80 3.47 28.02 -13.07
C LYS A 80 4.92 28.49 -13.25
N ARG A 81 5.14 29.78 -13.55
CA ARG A 81 6.51 30.32 -13.78
C ARG A 81 7.42 30.12 -12.56
N ARG A 82 6.91 30.35 -11.35
CA ARG A 82 7.64 30.12 -10.08
C ARG A 82 7.93 28.65 -9.72
N ARG A 83 7.31 27.68 -10.40
CA ARG A 83 7.70 26.27 -10.29
C ARG A 83 8.79 25.92 -11.30
N GLN A 84 8.74 26.55 -12.48
CA GLN A 84 9.70 26.35 -13.55
C GLN A 84 11.05 27.04 -13.22
N GLU A 85 11.02 28.28 -12.71
CA GLU A 85 12.17 29.02 -12.15
C GLU A 85 12.87 28.32 -10.97
N ARG A 86 12.33 27.21 -10.44
CA ARG A 86 12.95 26.41 -9.37
C ARG A 86 13.58 25.13 -9.91
N VAL A 87 12.93 24.45 -10.86
CA VAL A 87 13.53 23.31 -11.57
C VAL A 87 14.75 23.77 -12.38
N GLU A 88 14.71 24.96 -12.98
CA GLU A 88 15.86 25.58 -13.67
C GLU A 88 17.00 26.00 -12.70
N GLU A 89 16.82 25.93 -11.38
CA GLU A 89 17.90 26.08 -10.37
C GLU A 89 18.40 24.72 -9.84
N GLU A 90 17.71 23.61 -10.15
CA GLU A 90 18.01 22.23 -9.73
C GLU A 90 18.81 21.44 -10.81
N GLU A 91 19.02 22.02 -12.01
CA GLU A 91 19.76 21.42 -13.14
C GLU A 91 21.25 21.91 -13.25
N LEU A 92 21.92 22.18 -12.12
CA LEU A 92 23.30 22.70 -12.07
C LEU A 92 24.30 21.68 -11.50
N LEU A 93 25.08 21.06 -12.40
CA LEU A 93 26.10 20.03 -12.09
C LEU A 93 27.09 20.41 -10.98
N ASP A 94 27.42 19.41 -10.17
CA ASP A 94 28.23 19.49 -8.96
C ASP A 94 29.74 19.68 -9.23
N GLU A 95 30.51 20.07 -8.20
CA GLU A 95 31.98 20.18 -8.32
C GLU A 95 32.67 18.82 -8.58
N ASP A 96 32.04 17.70 -8.19
CA ASP A 96 32.55 16.34 -8.42
C ASP A 96 32.24 15.83 -9.86
N ASP A 97 31.08 16.16 -10.44
CA ASP A 97 30.78 15.90 -11.87
C ASP A 97 31.77 16.64 -12.79
N LEU A 98 32.08 17.89 -12.44
CA LEU A 98 33.10 18.69 -13.11
C LEU A 98 34.51 18.11 -12.96
N TYR A 99 34.74 17.24 -11.97
CA TYR A 99 35.96 16.43 -11.84
C TYR A 99 35.91 15.18 -12.74
N LEU A 100 34.78 14.48 -12.79
CA LEU A 100 34.57 13.27 -13.59
C LEU A 100 34.71 13.54 -15.10
N ILE A 101 34.12 14.64 -15.58
CA ILE A 101 34.27 15.12 -16.97
C ILE A 101 35.75 15.39 -17.31
N ARG A 102 36.54 15.85 -16.33
CA ARG A 102 37.95 16.21 -16.49
C ARG A 102 38.89 15.01 -16.54
N GLU A 103 38.55 13.92 -15.86
CA GLU A 103 39.31 12.66 -15.93
C GLU A 103 39.11 11.96 -17.28
N ASN A 104 37.90 12.02 -17.85
CA ASN A 104 37.58 11.42 -19.15
C ASN A 104 38.05 12.23 -20.38
N ASN A 105 38.34 13.54 -20.26
CA ASN A 105 38.69 14.37 -21.43
C ASN A 105 39.81 15.42 -21.17
N PRO A 106 41.11 15.05 -21.33
CA PRO A 106 42.24 15.89 -20.93
C PRO A 106 42.42 17.24 -21.63
N ASP A 107 41.81 17.45 -22.80
CA ASP A 107 41.99 18.67 -23.63
C ASP A 107 40.83 19.70 -23.47
N PHE A 108 39.94 19.53 -22.47
CA PHE A 108 38.76 20.39 -22.30
C PHE A 108 39.08 21.69 -21.52
N GLU A 109 39.35 22.79 -22.25
CA GLU A 109 39.53 24.14 -21.66
C GLU A 109 38.19 24.90 -21.52
N LEU A 110 37.90 25.39 -20.31
CA LEU A 110 36.70 26.20 -20.01
C LEU A 110 36.74 27.60 -20.66
N PRO A 111 35.63 28.10 -21.25
CA PRO A 111 35.57 29.45 -21.79
C PRO A 111 35.65 30.54 -20.71
N MET A 112 36.76 31.30 -20.66
CA MET A 112 36.83 32.50 -19.82
C MET A 112 35.84 33.58 -20.29
N HIS A 113 34.96 34.03 -19.39
CA HIS A 113 34.18 35.25 -19.60
C HIS A 113 34.34 36.28 -18.47
N ASN A 114 34.03 37.54 -18.79
CA ASN A 114 34.69 38.71 -18.18
C ASN A 114 34.06 39.23 -16.88
N GLU A 115 34.90 39.73 -15.97
CA GLU A 115 34.49 40.59 -14.85
C GLU A 115 33.72 41.85 -15.29
N SER A 116 32.75 42.30 -14.48
CA SER A 116 32.19 43.66 -14.58
C SER A 116 31.94 44.35 -13.22
N LYS A 117 33.04 44.61 -12.50
CA LYS A 117 33.25 45.79 -11.63
C LYS A 117 32.32 46.01 -10.42
N PHE A 118 32.83 45.55 -9.28
CA PHE A 118 32.73 46.10 -7.92
C PHE A 118 32.07 47.47 -7.68
N LYS A 119 31.44 47.58 -6.50
CA LYS A 119 31.72 48.69 -5.57
C LYS A 119 32.25 48.11 -4.24
N ARG A 120 33.25 48.76 -3.64
CA ARG A 120 34.02 48.25 -2.47
C ARG A 120 33.72 49.08 -1.23
N LEU A 121 33.61 48.42 -0.07
CA LEU A 121 34.37 48.64 1.19
C LEU A 121 33.89 47.58 2.22
N LYS A 122 34.66 47.08 3.19
CA LYS A 122 36.06 47.32 3.60
C LYS A 122 36.66 45.99 4.13
N ARG A 123 37.97 45.89 4.41
CA ARG A 123 38.67 44.62 4.71
C ARG A 123 39.74 44.78 5.80
N GLY A 124 39.83 43.82 6.74
CA GLY A 124 40.98 43.61 7.64
C GLY A 124 40.57 43.05 9.02
N HIS A 125 41.35 42.18 9.69
CA HIS A 125 42.55 41.47 9.21
C HIS A 125 42.89 40.21 10.05
N LYS A 126 43.61 39.27 9.43
CA LYS A 126 44.27 38.04 9.97
C LYS A 126 45.15 38.37 11.20
N VAL A 127 45.45 37.51 12.20
CA VAL A 127 45.96 36.10 12.24
C VAL A 127 45.74 35.55 13.68
N GLY A 128 45.58 34.26 14.00
CA GLY A 128 45.43 33.03 13.19
C GLY A 128 46.21 31.80 13.73
N ARG A 129 45.68 30.59 13.44
CA ARG A 129 46.30 29.24 13.57
C ARG A 129 46.68 28.76 14.99
N ASP A 130 45.76 28.03 15.60
CA ASP A 130 46.02 26.65 16.05
C ASP A 130 44.84 25.76 15.58
N GLN A 131 44.93 24.43 15.74
CA GLN A 131 44.03 23.46 15.10
C GLN A 131 43.54 22.41 16.11
N PRO A 132 42.24 22.40 16.49
CA PRO A 132 41.64 21.28 17.21
C PRO A 132 41.38 20.10 16.24
N GLN A 133 41.18 18.90 16.80
CA GLN A 133 40.96 17.66 16.06
C GLN A 133 39.54 17.56 15.47
N GLY A 134 39.37 16.72 14.46
CA GLY A 134 38.06 16.45 13.84
C GLY A 134 37.19 15.52 14.69
N ILE A 135 35.88 15.72 14.63
CA ILE A 135 34.88 15.03 15.49
C ILE A 135 34.69 13.53 15.15
N ASN A 136 35.26 13.06 14.03
CA ASN A 136 35.06 11.69 13.54
C ASN A 136 35.70 10.58 14.41
N ASP A 137 36.62 10.92 15.32
CA ASP A 137 37.27 9.94 16.20
C ASP A 137 36.38 9.46 17.38
N ILE A 138 35.18 10.02 17.56
CA ILE A 138 34.24 9.63 18.65
C ILE A 138 33.62 8.24 18.45
N PHE A 139 33.64 7.68 17.23
CA PHE A 139 32.94 6.43 16.88
C PHE A 139 33.85 5.25 16.52
N ASN A 140 35.17 5.33 16.78
CA ASN A 140 36.10 4.22 16.56
C ASN A 140 37.12 4.09 17.71
N SER A 141 36.92 3.10 18.59
CA SER A 141 37.99 2.63 19.48
C SER A 141 37.80 1.17 19.87
N ASP A 142 38.55 0.29 19.22
CA ASP A 142 38.93 -1.04 19.71
C ASP A 142 40.34 -1.37 19.18
N GLU A 143 40.99 -2.39 19.75
CA GLU A 143 42.36 -2.91 19.51
C GLU A 143 43.60 -2.12 20.03
N GLU A 144 44.22 -2.70 21.07
CA GLU A 144 45.67 -2.93 21.33
C GLU A 144 46.72 -1.79 21.57
N ASP A 145 46.92 -1.47 22.86
CA ASP A 145 48.10 -1.77 23.73
C ASP A 145 49.55 -1.19 23.57
N GLU A 146 50.26 -1.22 24.73
CA GLU A 146 51.71 -1.12 25.05
C GLU A 146 52.56 0.20 25.02
N ALA A 147 53.47 0.26 26.03
CA ALA A 147 54.84 0.85 26.04
C ALA A 147 55.15 2.34 26.45
N GLU A 148 55.27 2.54 27.77
CA GLU A 148 56.48 3.06 28.49
C GLU A 148 57.11 4.49 28.32
N THR A 149 56.85 5.33 29.34
CA THR A 149 57.81 6.07 30.23
C THR A 149 58.46 7.47 29.94
N TYR A 150 58.53 8.25 31.06
CA TYR A 150 59.43 9.38 31.43
C TYR A 150 59.25 10.79 30.84
N GLY A 151 59.22 11.84 31.71
CA GLY A 151 59.17 13.25 31.24
C GLY A 151 59.65 14.43 32.15
N ARG A 152 59.18 14.59 33.40
CA ARG A 152 59.50 15.69 34.38
C ARG A 152 59.16 17.17 34.03
N GLY A 153 58.56 17.87 35.01
CA GLY A 153 58.71 19.33 35.27
C GLY A 153 57.38 20.05 35.48
N ARG A 154 56.91 20.45 36.68
CA ARG A 154 57.44 21.41 37.69
C ARG A 154 57.78 22.81 37.11
N ASP A 155 57.46 23.91 37.77
CA ASP A 155 57.06 24.13 39.19
C ASP A 155 56.26 25.44 39.34
N ARG A 156 55.31 25.51 40.29
CA ARG A 156 55.20 26.62 41.28
C ARG A 156 54.15 26.35 42.37
N ARG A 157 54.34 27.00 43.52
CA ARG A 157 53.63 26.76 44.79
C ARG A 157 53.62 28.04 45.65
N ASN A 158 52.68 28.08 46.61
CA ASN A 158 52.62 28.93 47.82
C ASN A 158 52.47 30.46 47.66
N MET A 159 51.42 31.01 48.29
CA MET A 159 51.57 31.74 49.56
C MET A 159 50.28 31.67 50.42
N HIS A 160 50.47 31.81 51.75
CA HIS A 160 49.57 31.98 52.92
C HIS A 160 48.22 32.72 52.76
N ASP A 161 47.22 32.69 53.67
CA ASP A 161 47.03 32.19 55.08
C ASP A 161 45.58 31.65 55.22
N ASP A 162 45.24 30.57 55.97
CA ASP A 162 45.06 30.41 57.44
C ASP A 162 43.93 31.26 58.11
N LEU A 163 42.77 30.62 58.43
CA LEU A 163 42.11 30.59 59.77
C LEU A 163 40.69 29.94 59.79
N ASP A 164 40.51 28.99 60.73
CA ASP A 164 39.34 28.41 61.44
C ASP A 164 37.90 28.59 60.90
N ASP A 165 37.00 27.60 60.75
CA ASP A 165 36.83 26.21 61.27
C ASP A 165 36.23 26.06 62.70
N PHE A 166 34.88 26.11 62.79
CA PHE A 166 33.97 25.76 63.92
C PHE A 166 32.51 26.04 63.43
N ILE A 167 31.40 25.39 63.82
CA ILE A 167 31.04 24.25 64.71
C ILE A 167 29.84 23.55 64.01
N GLU A 168 29.83 22.24 63.78
CA GLU A 168 29.20 21.15 64.58
C GLU A 168 27.64 21.09 64.60
N LYS A 169 27.07 19.91 64.92
CA LYS A 169 25.74 19.44 64.44
C LYS A 169 24.59 19.55 65.46
N ASP A 170 23.36 19.66 64.94
CA ASP A 170 22.12 18.89 65.27
C ASP A 170 21.04 19.31 64.23
N VAL A 171 20.14 18.53 63.59
CA VAL A 171 19.39 17.25 63.83
C VAL A 171 17.95 17.47 64.37
N PHE A 172 16.94 17.01 63.59
CA PHE A 172 15.46 17.09 63.81
C PHE A 172 14.82 18.51 63.75
N SER A 173 13.54 18.72 63.36
CA SER A 173 12.49 17.88 62.74
C SER A 173 11.31 18.73 62.21
N ASP A 174 10.64 18.24 61.16
CA ASP A 174 9.19 18.31 60.83
C ASP A 174 8.39 19.64 60.65
N GLU A 175 7.42 19.54 59.74
CA GLU A 175 6.17 20.30 59.51
C GLU A 175 6.19 21.82 59.17
N ASP A 176 5.72 22.11 57.94
CA ASP A 176 4.82 23.19 57.51
C ASP A 176 4.82 24.55 58.24
N GLU A 177 5.61 25.51 57.72
CA GLU A 177 5.13 26.88 57.50
C GLU A 177 6.01 27.61 56.46
N ARG A 178 5.61 27.58 55.18
CA ARG A 178 6.15 28.48 54.14
C ARG A 178 5.15 28.85 53.05
N GLN A 179 4.01 29.37 53.48
CA GLN A 179 3.21 30.33 52.69
C GLN A 179 3.27 31.69 53.40
N GLN A 180 3.14 32.79 52.65
CA GLN A 180 3.26 34.18 53.11
C GLN A 180 4.69 34.62 53.48
N GLU A 181 5.48 34.99 52.46
CA GLU A 181 6.06 36.36 52.39
C GLU A 181 6.58 36.73 50.99
N ASP A 182 6.90 35.75 50.12
CA ASP A 182 7.40 35.99 48.74
C ASP A 182 6.31 36.05 47.62
N GLU A 183 5.03 36.24 47.98
CA GLU A 183 3.98 36.62 47.00
C GLU A 183 3.81 38.15 46.93
N GLU A 184 4.67 38.87 46.18
CA GLU A 184 4.33 40.09 45.42
C GLU A 184 5.57 40.72 44.73
N ILE A 185 5.87 40.35 43.47
CA ILE A 185 6.59 41.20 42.48
C ILE A 185 6.48 40.58 41.06
N ALA A 186 6.70 41.40 40.02
CA ALA A 186 6.85 41.02 38.61
C ALA A 186 5.67 40.27 37.92
N ARG A 187 4.64 41.02 37.50
CA ARG A 187 3.81 40.67 36.32
C ARG A 187 4.18 41.56 35.13
N PRO A 188 4.44 41.04 33.93
CA PRO A 188 4.68 41.87 32.75
C PRO A 188 3.40 42.58 32.28
N ALA A 189 3.49 43.87 31.96
CA ALA A 189 2.36 44.71 31.59
C ALA A 189 2.13 44.75 30.06
N ARG A 190 0.85 44.80 29.65
CA ARG A 190 0.45 44.80 28.23
C ARG A 190 0.82 46.11 27.50
N LYS A 191 1.33 45.97 26.28
CA LYS A 191 1.68 47.04 25.35
C LYS A 191 0.42 47.66 24.71
N GLY A 192 0.04 48.88 25.11
CA GLY A 192 -0.93 49.70 24.36
C GLY A 192 -1.98 50.46 25.17
N LEU A 193 -1.63 51.68 25.62
CA LEU A 193 -2.61 52.73 25.93
C LEU A 193 -2.03 54.11 25.57
N SER A 194 -2.80 54.92 24.84
CA SER A 194 -2.43 56.28 24.46
C SER A 194 -2.66 57.26 25.61
N GLY A 195 -1.69 58.15 25.87
CA GLY A 195 -1.76 59.07 27.00
C GLY A 195 -2.85 60.14 26.87
N PHE A 196 -3.63 60.34 27.95
CA PHE A 196 -4.45 61.53 28.19
C PHE A 196 -4.75 61.78 29.70
N ALA A 197 -3.99 61.18 30.62
CA ALA A 197 -4.39 61.00 32.02
C ALA A 197 -3.26 61.18 33.06
N VAL A 198 -2.36 62.16 32.87
CA VAL A 198 -1.23 62.44 33.80
C VAL A 198 -1.30 63.85 34.43
N THR A 199 -2.05 64.77 33.84
CA THR A 199 -2.08 66.20 34.22
C THR A 199 -2.83 66.53 35.51
N GLU A 200 -3.70 65.65 36.03
CA GLU A 200 -4.47 65.92 37.27
C GLU A 200 -3.79 65.39 38.55
N ALA A 201 -2.70 64.61 38.45
CA ALA A 201 -2.17 63.85 39.59
C ALA A 201 -1.12 64.60 40.45
N THR A 202 -0.45 65.63 39.92
CA THR A 202 0.74 66.25 40.57
C THR A 202 0.57 67.73 40.93
N GLY A 203 -0.43 68.43 40.41
CA GLY A 203 -0.77 69.81 40.81
C GLY A 203 0.29 70.88 40.47
N LEU A 204 1.26 70.56 39.61
CA LEU A 204 2.26 71.50 39.11
C LEU A 204 1.82 72.09 37.76
N ASP A 205 2.16 73.36 37.53
CA ASP A 205 1.90 74.04 36.26
C ASP A 205 2.82 73.49 35.15
N GLU A 206 2.32 73.44 33.92
CA GLU A 206 2.97 72.76 32.79
C GLU A 206 4.35 73.36 32.46
N ALA A 207 4.48 74.69 32.58
CA ALA A 207 5.73 75.42 32.43
C ALA A 207 6.80 75.03 33.48
N ALA A 208 6.40 74.63 34.69
CA ALA A 208 7.34 74.25 35.75
C ALA A 208 7.94 72.85 35.52
N LEU A 209 7.25 71.97 34.80
CA LEU A 209 7.76 70.66 34.37
C LEU A 209 8.75 70.79 33.21
N GLU A 210 8.51 71.73 32.29
CA GLU A 210 9.41 71.99 31.15
C GLU A 210 10.73 72.65 31.62
N ASP A 211 10.69 73.61 32.54
CA ASP A 211 11.89 74.16 33.20
C ASP A 211 12.66 73.08 33.97
N MET A 212 11.99 72.13 34.65
CA MET A 212 12.68 71.06 35.38
C MET A 212 13.45 70.11 34.45
N ARG A 213 12.88 69.79 33.27
CA ARG A 213 13.56 69.02 32.21
C ARG A 213 14.77 69.76 31.65
N MET A 214 14.68 71.09 31.46
CA MET A 214 15.83 71.90 31.05
C MET A 214 16.90 72.07 32.15
N ALA A 215 16.55 71.91 33.43
CA ALA A 215 17.45 72.13 34.56
C ALA A 215 18.28 70.89 34.96
N PHE A 216 17.76 69.67 34.77
CA PHE A 216 18.42 68.43 35.22
C PHE A 216 18.82 67.45 34.11
N GLY A 217 18.31 67.63 32.89
CA GLY A 217 18.57 66.70 31.77
C GLY A 217 17.65 65.48 31.78
N ASP A 218 17.61 64.78 30.65
CA ASP A 218 16.90 63.52 30.47
C ASP A 218 17.90 62.36 30.56
N GLY A 219 17.63 61.35 31.39
CA GLY A 219 18.64 60.43 31.93
C GLY A 219 19.25 59.39 30.98
N ASN A 220 19.10 59.56 29.67
CA ASN A 220 19.42 58.55 28.65
C ASN A 220 20.93 58.36 28.42
N ASP A 221 21.81 59.18 28.99
CA ASP A 221 23.28 59.07 28.84
C ASP A 221 23.88 57.75 29.40
N TYR A 222 23.09 56.93 30.10
CA TYR A 222 23.47 55.58 30.55
C TYR A 222 22.74 54.44 29.83
N LEU A 223 21.73 54.71 28.99
CA LEU A 223 20.95 53.66 28.32
C LEU A 223 21.84 52.80 27.40
N PHE A 224 22.71 53.46 26.63
CA PHE A 224 23.66 52.81 25.73
C PHE A 224 24.74 51.97 26.45
N ALA A 225 24.93 52.16 27.76
CA ALA A 225 25.83 51.30 28.54
C ALA A 225 25.11 50.02 28.96
N LEU A 226 23.86 50.13 29.42
CA LEU A 226 23.02 48.98 29.76
C LEU A 226 22.65 48.17 28.52
N GLU A 227 22.27 48.79 27.39
CA GLU A 227 22.03 48.07 26.13
C GLU A 227 23.27 47.29 25.64
N MET A 228 24.49 47.68 26.04
CA MET A 228 25.71 46.92 25.73
C MET A 228 26.06 45.83 26.78
N GLU A 229 25.71 46.02 28.06
CA GLU A 229 25.79 44.92 29.06
C GLU A 229 24.71 43.87 28.78
N ASP A 230 23.47 44.28 28.47
CA ASP A 230 22.37 43.41 28.04
C ASP A 230 22.72 42.66 26.73
N GLU A 231 23.29 43.33 25.71
CA GLU A 231 23.73 42.66 24.46
C GLU A 231 24.94 41.72 24.69
N GLU A 232 25.81 41.94 25.68
CA GLU A 232 26.91 41.02 26.01
C GLU A 232 26.43 39.84 26.89
N GLU A 233 25.50 40.04 27.84
CA GLU A 233 24.87 38.95 28.61
C GLU A 233 23.95 38.07 27.74
N GLU A 234 23.16 38.63 26.80
CA GLU A 234 22.39 37.82 25.82
C GLU A 234 23.32 36.99 24.90
N GLN A 235 24.55 37.45 24.63
CA GLN A 235 25.53 36.69 23.84
C GLN A 235 26.22 35.58 24.66
N GLU A 236 26.54 35.80 25.94
CA GLU A 236 27.06 34.73 26.81
C GLU A 236 25.98 33.66 27.12
N GLU A 237 24.70 34.03 27.27
CA GLU A 237 23.59 33.06 27.39
C GLU A 237 23.33 32.25 26.10
N ASP A 238 23.65 32.77 24.91
CA ASP A 238 23.56 32.02 23.65
C ASP A 238 24.77 31.09 23.44
N GLU A 239 25.94 31.35 24.01
CA GLU A 239 27.10 30.43 23.96
C GLU A 239 27.01 29.26 24.97
N GLU A 240 26.27 29.37 26.09
CA GLU A 240 26.07 28.25 27.04
C GLU A 240 24.96 27.26 26.64
N LYS A 241 24.16 27.54 25.61
CA LYS A 241 23.12 26.62 25.11
C LYS A 241 23.75 25.38 24.47
N GLN A 242 23.72 24.25 25.17
CA GLN A 242 24.15 22.95 24.64
C GLN A 242 23.38 22.63 23.35
N LEU A 243 24.11 22.50 22.25
CA LEU A 243 23.58 22.18 20.91
C LEU A 243 22.69 20.93 20.98
N ASP A 244 21.40 21.09 20.70
CA ASP A 244 20.44 20.00 20.78
C ASP A 244 20.61 19.09 19.55
N LEU A 245 20.24 17.81 19.68
CA LEU A 245 20.46 16.80 18.62
C LEU A 245 19.74 17.14 17.30
N LYS A 246 18.74 18.01 17.34
CA LYS A 246 17.98 18.53 16.19
C LYS A 246 18.75 19.54 15.34
N ASP A 247 19.67 20.27 15.97
CA ASP A 247 20.40 21.37 15.32
C ASP A 247 21.65 20.85 14.61
N VAL A 248 22.03 19.60 14.89
CA VAL A 248 23.21 18.90 14.36
C VAL A 248 22.84 17.82 13.33
N PHE A 249 21.65 17.21 13.42
CA PHE A 249 21.23 16.10 12.57
C PHE A 249 19.92 16.36 11.82
N GLU A 250 19.83 15.83 10.61
CA GLU A 250 18.63 15.88 9.79
C GLU A 250 17.47 15.09 10.44
N PRO A 251 16.21 15.59 10.42
CA PRO A 251 15.06 14.89 11.01
C PRO A 251 14.82 13.47 10.51
N SER A 252 15.20 13.15 9.27
CA SER A 252 15.15 11.80 8.70
C SER A 252 16.08 10.83 9.43
N GLN A 253 17.33 11.24 9.67
CA GLN A 253 18.36 10.46 10.36
C GLN A 253 18.03 10.29 11.86
N LEU A 254 17.40 11.31 12.46
CA LEU A 254 16.87 11.22 13.83
C LEU A 254 15.69 10.24 13.92
N ALA A 255 14.81 10.19 12.91
CA ALA A 255 13.72 9.23 12.85
C ALA A 255 14.23 7.78 12.62
N GLU A 256 15.18 7.57 11.71
CA GLU A 256 15.79 6.25 11.46
C GLU A 256 16.47 5.71 12.72
N LYS A 257 17.21 6.56 13.44
CA LYS A 257 17.88 6.19 14.70
C LYS A 257 16.96 6.21 15.92
N MET A 258 15.66 6.50 15.75
CA MET A 258 14.64 6.55 16.81
C MET A 258 15.04 7.51 17.94
N MET A 259 15.46 8.72 17.59
CA MET A 259 16.03 9.76 18.46
C MET A 259 15.26 11.10 18.37
N THR A 260 14.01 11.08 17.88
CA THR A 260 13.13 12.25 17.88
C THR A 260 12.59 12.55 19.29
N ASP A 261 11.96 13.72 19.49
CA ASP A 261 11.27 14.03 20.75
C ASP A 261 10.15 13.05 21.05
N GLU A 262 9.42 12.58 20.03
CA GLU A 262 8.36 11.58 20.23
C GLU A 262 8.95 10.25 20.72
N ASP A 263 10.13 9.86 20.23
CA ASP A 263 10.84 8.68 20.72
C ASP A 263 11.36 8.87 22.16
N ASN A 264 11.78 10.09 22.52
CA ASN A 264 12.25 10.44 23.86
C ASN A 264 11.11 10.54 24.90
N ILE A 265 9.92 10.98 24.47
CA ILE A 265 8.68 10.86 25.25
C ILE A 265 8.37 9.37 25.48
N ILE A 266 8.40 8.54 24.43
CA ILE A 266 8.13 7.09 24.55
C ILE A 266 9.15 6.39 25.49
N ARG A 267 10.42 6.80 25.45
CA ARG A 267 11.46 6.36 26.38
C ARG A 267 11.12 6.72 27.83
N SER A 268 10.85 7.99 28.10
CA SER A 268 10.65 8.54 29.45
C SER A 268 9.32 8.18 30.13
N THR A 269 8.23 7.99 29.37
CA THR A 269 6.93 7.61 29.93
C THR A 269 6.95 6.18 30.47
N ASP A 270 6.56 5.99 31.74
CA ASP A 270 6.45 4.68 32.41
C ASP A 270 5.16 3.94 32.01
N GLU A 271 5.05 3.60 30.73
CA GLU A 271 3.99 2.76 30.16
C GLU A 271 4.61 1.80 29.12
N PRO A 272 4.06 0.60 28.89
CA PRO A 272 4.57 -0.34 27.88
C PRO A 272 4.66 0.29 26.47
N GLU A 273 5.80 0.15 25.79
CA GLU A 273 6.02 0.81 24.48
C GLU A 273 4.95 0.43 23.43
N ARG A 274 4.51 -0.84 23.43
CA ARG A 274 3.41 -1.30 22.56
C ARG A 274 2.07 -0.64 22.89
N TYR A 275 1.76 -0.40 24.18
CA TYR A 275 0.52 0.27 24.60
C TYR A 275 0.55 1.75 24.22
N GLN A 276 1.67 2.44 24.44
CA GLN A 276 1.84 3.83 24.01
C GLN A 276 1.63 3.98 22.49
N LEU A 277 2.31 3.16 21.68
CA LEU A 277 2.20 3.21 20.22
C LEU A 277 0.79 2.87 19.71
N ALA A 278 0.11 1.91 20.33
CA ALA A 278 -1.25 1.50 19.94
C ALA A 278 -2.34 2.49 20.39
N ARG A 279 -2.19 3.09 21.57
CA ARG A 279 -3.15 4.03 22.16
C ARG A 279 -2.92 5.49 21.75
N LYS A 280 -1.78 5.84 21.15
CA LYS A 280 -1.45 7.20 20.65
C LYS A 280 -2.60 7.92 19.89
N PRO A 281 -3.40 7.27 19.02
CA PRO A 281 -4.53 7.93 18.34
C PRO A 281 -5.73 8.29 19.26
N TYR A 282 -5.75 7.76 20.47
CA TYR A 282 -6.87 7.82 21.43
C TYR A 282 -6.43 8.30 22.82
N GLN A 283 -5.25 8.92 22.95
CA GLN A 283 -4.68 9.33 24.25
C GLN A 283 -5.57 10.35 24.99
N HIS A 284 -6.40 11.10 24.28
CA HIS A 284 -7.40 12.04 24.82
C HIS A 284 -8.71 11.38 25.28
N VAL A 285 -8.89 10.08 25.07
CA VAL A 285 -10.16 9.36 25.32
C VAL A 285 -10.15 8.73 26.72
N THR A 286 -10.64 9.48 27.71
CA THR A 286 -10.88 8.95 29.06
C THR A 286 -12.25 8.27 29.15
N LEU A 287 -12.26 6.99 29.53
CA LEU A 287 -13.49 6.20 29.72
C LEU A 287 -14.06 6.40 31.13
N THR A 288 -15.39 6.44 31.24
CA THR A 288 -16.07 6.42 32.55
C THR A 288 -16.28 4.99 33.08
N GLU A 289 -16.52 4.82 34.38
CA GLU A 289 -16.89 3.51 34.96
C GLU A 289 -18.15 2.87 34.34
N GLU A 290 -19.00 3.66 33.69
CA GLU A 290 -20.17 3.17 32.96
C GLU A 290 -19.78 2.67 31.57
N GLN A 291 -18.94 3.43 30.86
CA GLN A 291 -18.40 3.05 29.54
C GLN A 291 -17.46 1.84 29.63
N PHE A 292 -16.67 1.72 30.70
CA PHE A 292 -15.82 0.55 30.96
C PHE A 292 -16.64 -0.74 31.20
N ARG A 293 -17.81 -0.60 31.85
CA ARG A 293 -18.77 -1.72 31.98
C ARG A 293 -19.48 -2.01 30.66
N GLU A 294 -19.76 -1.00 29.83
CA GLU A 294 -20.25 -1.19 28.44
C GLU A 294 -19.20 -1.94 27.60
N GLU A 295 -17.92 -1.56 27.68
CA GLU A 295 -16.78 -2.17 27.00
C GLU A 295 -16.67 -3.67 27.33
N ALA A 296 -16.58 -4.02 28.62
CA ALA A 296 -16.48 -5.41 29.04
C ALA A 296 -17.67 -6.28 28.56
N VAL A 297 -18.90 -5.72 28.52
CA VAL A 297 -20.09 -6.39 27.96
C VAL A 297 -19.97 -6.52 26.43
N TRP A 298 -19.55 -5.46 25.74
CA TRP A 298 -19.42 -5.38 24.29
C TRP A 298 -18.38 -6.39 23.76
N ILE A 299 -17.18 -6.40 24.34
CA ILE A 299 -16.10 -7.35 24.04
C ILE A 299 -16.58 -8.79 24.29
N SER A 300 -17.18 -9.07 25.44
CA SER A 300 -17.66 -10.41 25.79
C SER A 300 -18.67 -10.95 24.76
N ASN A 301 -19.62 -10.13 24.32
CA ASN A 301 -20.63 -10.51 23.33
C ASN A 301 -19.99 -10.82 21.95
N LEU A 302 -19.03 -10.01 21.50
CA LEU A 302 -18.32 -10.24 20.24
C LEU A 302 -17.50 -11.55 20.26
N MET A 303 -16.87 -11.86 21.39
CA MET A 303 -16.10 -13.09 21.56
C MET A 303 -16.98 -14.34 21.68
N LEU A 304 -18.09 -14.28 22.42
CA LEU A 304 -19.02 -15.42 22.59
C LEU A 304 -19.58 -15.92 21.25
N LEU A 305 -19.88 -15.00 20.31
CA LEU A 305 -20.29 -15.33 18.93
C LEU A 305 -19.25 -16.19 18.18
N LYS A 306 -17.96 -15.95 18.41
CA LYS A 306 -16.86 -16.72 17.82
C LYS A 306 -16.62 -18.03 18.58
N LYS A 307 -16.75 -18.02 19.91
CA LYS A 307 -16.23 -19.09 20.79
C LYS A 307 -17.18 -20.25 21.10
N ARG A 308 -18.50 -20.05 20.98
CA ARG A 308 -19.54 -21.10 21.17
C ARG A 308 -19.49 -21.85 22.53
N LEU A 309 -19.25 -21.11 23.62
CA LEU A 309 -19.33 -21.67 24.98
C LEU A 309 -20.77 -22.03 25.37
N ASP A 310 -20.93 -23.02 26.26
CA ASP A 310 -22.22 -23.38 26.85
C ASP A 310 -22.77 -22.26 27.76
N SER A 311 -24.11 -22.16 27.85
CA SER A 311 -24.80 -21.01 28.46
C SER A 311 -24.44 -20.76 29.93
N ASP A 312 -24.11 -21.81 30.68
CA ASP A 312 -23.76 -21.72 32.10
C ASP A 312 -22.38 -21.06 32.32
N LEU A 313 -21.54 -21.02 31.27
CA LEU A 313 -20.20 -20.43 31.29
C LEU A 313 -20.17 -18.96 30.86
N HIS A 314 -21.29 -18.39 30.39
CA HIS A 314 -21.32 -17.02 29.84
C HIS A 314 -21.05 -15.96 30.92
N GLU A 315 -21.62 -16.09 32.13
CA GLU A 315 -21.35 -15.18 33.26
C GLU A 315 -19.92 -15.36 33.84
N PRO A 316 -19.39 -16.58 34.05
CA PRO A 316 -17.95 -16.78 34.29
C PRO A 316 -17.06 -16.12 33.24
N PHE A 317 -17.33 -16.32 31.94
CA PHE A 317 -16.56 -15.75 30.84
C PHE A 317 -16.58 -14.22 30.85
N GLN A 318 -17.75 -13.60 30.97
CA GLN A 318 -17.89 -12.15 30.99
C GLN A 318 -17.13 -11.49 32.16
N ARG A 319 -17.12 -12.14 33.33
CA ARG A 319 -16.35 -11.66 34.50
C ARG A 319 -14.84 -11.81 34.30
N ALA A 320 -14.39 -12.86 33.60
CA ALA A 320 -12.98 -13.03 33.24
C ALA A 320 -12.54 -11.95 32.23
N VAL A 321 -13.33 -11.68 31.19
CA VAL A 321 -13.07 -10.59 30.22
C VAL A 321 -13.00 -9.24 30.93
N ALA A 322 -13.95 -8.93 31.82
CA ALA A 322 -13.95 -7.69 32.60
C ALA A 322 -12.67 -7.52 33.45
N LYS A 323 -12.20 -8.58 34.11
CA LYS A 323 -10.97 -8.53 34.92
C LYS A 323 -9.69 -8.46 34.09
N VAL A 324 -9.65 -9.09 32.91
CA VAL A 324 -8.54 -8.92 31.96
C VAL A 324 -8.48 -7.49 31.45
N LEU A 325 -9.62 -6.89 31.10
CA LEU A 325 -9.70 -5.50 30.67
C LEU A 325 -9.23 -4.55 31.79
N GLU A 326 -9.57 -4.82 33.05
CA GLU A 326 -9.10 -4.06 34.22
C GLU A 326 -7.57 -4.06 34.32
N PHE A 327 -6.94 -5.24 34.20
CA PHE A 327 -5.49 -5.38 34.17
C PHE A 327 -4.83 -4.63 32.98
N MET A 328 -5.47 -4.62 31.81
CA MET A 328 -4.94 -3.93 30.62
C MET A 328 -5.10 -2.41 30.66
N VAL A 329 -6.12 -1.89 31.35
CA VAL A 329 -6.54 -0.47 31.28
C VAL A 329 -6.23 0.31 32.55
N THR A 330 -6.22 -0.33 33.71
CA THR A 330 -5.92 0.29 35.01
C THR A 330 -4.49 0.03 35.45
N ASP A 331 -4.02 -1.21 35.33
CA ASP A 331 -2.68 -1.62 35.77
C ASP A 331 -1.60 -1.54 34.67
N ASP A 332 -2.03 -1.31 33.41
CA ASP A 332 -1.20 -1.35 32.19
C ASP A 332 -0.36 -2.63 32.04
N TRP A 333 -0.94 -3.79 32.38
CA TRP A 333 -0.30 -5.09 32.19
C TRP A 333 -0.53 -5.63 30.77
N GLU A 334 0.55 -6.07 30.12
CA GLU A 334 0.49 -6.70 28.80
C GLU A 334 0.05 -8.17 28.85
N VAL A 335 -0.34 -8.67 27.67
CA VAL A 335 -0.83 -10.04 27.46
C VAL A 335 0.08 -11.13 28.05
N PRO A 336 1.42 -11.11 27.92
CA PRO A 336 2.28 -12.15 28.51
C PRO A 336 2.25 -12.15 30.04
N PHE A 337 2.28 -10.96 30.66
CA PHE A 337 2.21 -10.82 32.12
C PHE A 337 0.88 -11.37 32.66
N ILE A 338 -0.24 -10.95 32.06
CA ILE A 338 -1.59 -11.43 32.43
C ILE A 338 -1.70 -12.95 32.26
N PHE A 339 -1.19 -13.49 31.15
CA PHE A 339 -1.27 -14.93 30.86
C PHE A 339 -0.48 -15.79 31.85
N GLN A 340 0.70 -15.33 32.28
CA GLN A 340 1.56 -16.06 33.21
C GLN A 340 1.10 -15.88 34.67
N HIS A 341 0.99 -14.63 35.14
CA HIS A 341 0.87 -14.30 36.58
C HIS A 341 -0.56 -14.01 37.06
N ARG A 342 -1.53 -13.89 36.14
CA ARG A 342 -2.96 -13.73 36.46
C ARG A 342 -3.82 -14.88 35.91
N LYS A 343 -3.18 -16.00 35.62
CA LYS A 343 -3.74 -17.27 35.10
C LYS A 343 -4.96 -17.81 35.86
N ASP A 344 -5.04 -17.58 37.17
CA ASP A 344 -6.21 -17.92 38.01
C ASP A 344 -7.49 -17.15 37.66
N TYR A 345 -7.39 -15.99 37.01
CA TYR A 345 -8.54 -15.22 36.51
C TYR A 345 -9.00 -15.67 35.12
N LEU A 346 -8.22 -16.54 34.45
CA LEU A 346 -8.48 -17.06 33.10
C LEU A 346 -9.14 -18.45 33.08
N ILE A 347 -9.33 -19.06 34.26
CA ILE A 347 -9.82 -20.43 34.46
C ILE A 347 -11.02 -20.39 35.39
N HIS A 348 -12.11 -21.09 35.04
CA HIS A 348 -13.24 -21.31 35.93
C HIS A 348 -13.16 -22.71 36.53
N ALA A 349 -13.19 -22.81 37.87
CA ALA A 349 -13.17 -24.08 38.57
C ALA A 349 -14.46 -24.27 39.39
N VAL A 350 -15.11 -25.42 39.24
CA VAL A 350 -16.35 -25.80 39.91
C VAL A 350 -16.11 -27.03 40.79
N LYS A 351 -16.35 -26.91 42.10
CA LYS A 351 -16.23 -28.03 43.05
C LYS A 351 -17.54 -28.83 43.08
N ILE A 352 -17.62 -29.91 42.30
CA ILE A 352 -18.78 -30.79 42.20
C ILE A 352 -18.77 -31.82 43.34
N PRO A 353 -19.82 -31.91 44.19
CA PRO A 353 -19.86 -32.89 45.28
C PRO A 353 -19.98 -34.32 44.74
N ILE A 354 -19.15 -35.23 45.25
CA ILE A 354 -19.18 -36.65 44.86
C ILE A 354 -20.47 -37.30 45.40
N PRO A 355 -21.26 -38.01 44.57
CA PRO A 355 -22.44 -38.75 45.05
C PRO A 355 -22.07 -39.82 46.09
N ASP A 356 -22.88 -39.93 47.15
CA ASP A 356 -22.65 -40.82 48.30
C ASP A 356 -22.23 -42.25 47.90
N GLY A 357 -20.98 -42.60 48.19
CA GLY A 357 -20.41 -43.94 47.97
C GLY A 357 -19.21 -44.00 47.01
N GLY A 358 -18.89 -42.91 46.29
CA GLY A 358 -17.64 -42.81 45.53
C GLY A 358 -16.43 -42.56 46.45
N THR A 359 -15.38 -43.39 46.36
CA THR A 359 -14.10 -43.13 47.03
C THR A 359 -13.14 -42.48 46.04
N ASN A 360 -12.75 -41.23 46.31
CA ASN A 360 -11.76 -40.49 45.52
C ASN A 360 -10.34 -40.96 45.90
N PRO A 361 -9.38 -41.12 44.95
CA PRO A 361 -8.00 -41.54 45.29
C PRO A 361 -7.33 -40.61 46.30
N ASP A 362 -7.50 -39.29 46.13
CA ASP A 362 -6.89 -38.24 46.97
C ASP A 362 -7.76 -37.85 48.19
N GLY A 363 -8.78 -38.65 48.53
CA GLY A 363 -9.60 -38.46 49.74
C GLY A 363 -10.55 -37.25 49.75
N GLY A 364 -10.45 -36.33 48.80
CA GLY A 364 -11.32 -35.15 48.68
C GLY A 364 -12.80 -35.49 48.44
N LYS A 365 -13.71 -34.72 49.07
CA LYS A 365 -15.18 -34.89 48.98
C LYS A 365 -15.82 -34.37 47.68
N TYR A 366 -15.05 -33.65 46.88
CA TYR A 366 -15.47 -32.99 45.66
C TYR A 366 -14.55 -33.40 44.51
N ILE A 367 -15.07 -33.36 43.29
CA ILE A 367 -14.28 -33.35 42.06
C ILE A 367 -14.22 -31.89 41.60
N VAL A 368 -13.04 -31.40 41.24
CA VAL A 368 -12.89 -30.05 40.68
C VAL A 368 -12.85 -30.17 39.16
N GLU A 369 -13.92 -29.71 38.50
CA GLU A 369 -13.91 -29.52 37.05
C GLU A 369 -13.40 -28.10 36.76
N ALA A 370 -12.34 -27.98 35.98
CA ALA A 370 -11.66 -26.72 35.70
C ALA A 370 -11.55 -26.47 34.20
N GLU A 371 -12.18 -25.40 33.72
CA GLU A 371 -12.26 -25.03 32.32
C GLU A 371 -11.53 -23.71 32.04
N LYS A 372 -10.76 -23.68 30.94
CA LYS A 372 -9.97 -22.52 30.54
C LYS A 372 -10.81 -21.56 29.71
N LEU A 373 -11.38 -20.56 30.37
CA LEU A 373 -12.23 -19.53 29.74
C LEU A 373 -11.47 -18.69 28.70
N LEU A 374 -10.20 -18.36 28.96
CA LEU A 374 -9.39 -17.47 28.11
C LEU A 374 -8.01 -18.09 27.77
N SER A 375 -7.62 -17.98 26.50
CA SER A 375 -6.30 -18.33 25.96
C SER A 375 -5.49 -17.08 25.64
N MET A 376 -4.21 -17.24 25.31
CA MET A 376 -3.33 -16.11 24.96
C MET A 376 -3.83 -15.35 23.72
N ILE A 377 -4.45 -16.05 22.75
CA ILE A 377 -5.08 -15.43 21.58
C ILE A 377 -6.30 -14.59 22.01
N ASP A 378 -7.10 -15.08 22.96
CA ASP A 378 -8.25 -14.32 23.48
C ASP A 378 -7.83 -13.02 24.18
N LEU A 379 -6.67 -12.99 24.84
CA LEU A 379 -6.13 -11.79 25.47
C LEU A 379 -5.72 -10.74 24.41
N TRP A 380 -5.06 -11.16 23.33
CA TRP A 380 -4.78 -10.28 22.19
C TRP A 380 -6.06 -9.80 21.48
N ASP A 381 -7.07 -10.67 21.33
CA ASP A 381 -8.40 -10.31 20.82
C ASP A 381 -9.03 -9.21 21.72
N ILE A 382 -9.01 -9.36 23.05
CA ILE A 382 -9.51 -8.34 24.01
C ILE A 382 -8.78 -6.99 23.81
N PHE A 383 -7.46 -6.99 23.68
CA PHE A 383 -6.69 -5.76 23.42
C PHE A 383 -7.00 -5.14 22.05
N GLU A 384 -7.24 -5.94 21.01
CA GLU A 384 -7.74 -5.41 19.73
C GLU A 384 -9.15 -4.80 19.86
N TYR A 385 -10.04 -5.38 20.68
CA TYR A 385 -11.38 -4.82 20.90
C TYR A 385 -11.36 -3.58 21.82
N ASP A 386 -10.46 -3.48 22.81
CA ASP A 386 -10.18 -2.28 23.64
C ASP A 386 -9.87 -1.04 22.79
N LEU A 387 -9.02 -1.21 21.78
CA LEU A 387 -8.68 -0.17 20.80
C LEU A 387 -9.87 0.17 19.88
N LYS A 388 -10.62 -0.84 19.43
CA LYS A 388 -11.83 -0.65 18.60
C LYS A 388 -12.96 0.04 19.37
N PHE A 389 -13.07 -0.19 20.68
CA PHE A 389 -14.04 0.47 21.55
C PHE A 389 -13.64 1.92 21.86
N ARG A 390 -12.36 2.21 22.11
CA ARG A 390 -11.85 3.60 22.17
C ARG A 390 -12.17 4.39 20.91
N ALA A 391 -11.94 3.81 19.72
CA ALA A 391 -12.31 4.44 18.45
C ALA A 391 -13.82 4.68 18.30
N LEU A 392 -14.66 3.81 18.87
CA LEU A 392 -16.12 3.94 18.91
C LEU A 392 -16.53 5.08 19.85
N ILE A 393 -15.99 5.13 21.06
CA ILE A 393 -16.28 6.16 22.07
C ILE A 393 -15.77 7.54 21.65
N ASP A 394 -14.57 7.64 21.06
CA ASP A 394 -14.04 8.90 20.50
C ASP A 394 -15.02 9.53 19.49
N LYS A 395 -15.50 8.72 18.54
CA LYS A 395 -16.50 9.14 17.57
C LYS A 395 -17.85 9.44 18.21
N ARG A 396 -18.31 8.63 19.18
CA ARG A 396 -19.57 8.86 19.91
C ARG A 396 -19.53 10.19 20.68
N ASN A 397 -18.43 10.47 21.38
CA ASN A 397 -18.18 11.72 22.11
C ASN A 397 -18.10 12.92 21.16
N THR A 398 -17.36 12.79 20.06
CA THR A 398 -17.29 13.83 19.01
C THR A 398 -18.68 14.18 18.47
N LEU A 399 -19.51 13.17 18.17
CA LEU A 399 -20.88 13.37 17.69
C LEU A 399 -21.77 14.02 18.75
N GLN A 400 -21.68 13.58 20.01
CA GLN A 400 -22.37 14.22 21.14
C GLN A 400 -22.00 15.71 21.24
N THR A 401 -20.70 16.05 21.22
CA THR A 401 -20.24 17.44 21.24
C THR A 401 -20.78 18.26 20.05
N THR A 402 -20.87 17.69 18.83
CA THR A 402 -21.50 18.40 17.71
C THR A 402 -23.00 18.63 17.90
N TYR A 403 -23.70 17.72 18.60
CA TYR A 403 -25.12 17.86 18.92
C TYR A 403 -25.36 18.84 20.09
N ASP A 404 -24.53 18.83 21.13
CA ASP A 404 -24.62 19.78 22.26
C ASP A 404 -24.42 21.22 21.79
N ASN A 405 -23.53 21.44 20.81
CA ASN A 405 -23.37 22.72 20.13
C ASN A 405 -24.63 23.13 19.34
N LEU A 406 -25.29 22.19 18.64
CA LEU A 406 -26.58 22.42 17.96
C LEU A 406 -27.71 22.75 18.96
N GLN A 407 -27.76 22.06 20.10
CA GLN A 407 -28.72 22.37 21.16
C GLN A 407 -28.48 23.78 21.71
N THR A 408 -27.22 24.12 22.03
CA THR A 408 -26.84 25.40 22.65
C THR A 408 -27.08 26.60 21.72
N ILE A 409 -26.74 26.47 20.44
CA ILE A 409 -26.76 27.60 19.48
C ILE A 409 -28.10 27.70 18.73
N SER A 410 -28.79 26.58 18.48
CA SER A 410 -30.00 26.54 17.66
C SER A 410 -31.26 26.02 18.39
N ASN A 411 -31.17 25.62 19.66
CA ASN A 411 -32.26 25.05 20.45
C ASN A 411 -32.97 23.87 19.71
N VAL A 412 -32.15 23.04 19.06
CA VAL A 412 -32.60 21.81 18.40
C VAL A 412 -32.81 20.72 19.45
N LYS A 413 -33.86 19.92 19.28
CA LYS A 413 -34.00 18.61 19.94
C LYS A 413 -34.39 17.56 18.90
N ASP A 414 -33.67 16.45 18.86
CA ASP A 414 -33.88 15.32 17.97
C ASP A 414 -33.92 14.01 18.78
N GLU A 415 -35.12 13.47 18.95
CA GLU A 415 -35.35 12.26 19.76
C GLU A 415 -34.80 11.00 19.06
N MET A 416 -34.64 11.00 17.73
CA MET A 416 -34.03 9.88 17.02
C MET A 416 -32.50 9.90 17.18
N PHE A 417 -31.86 11.07 17.22
CA PHE A 417 -30.43 11.17 17.55
C PHE A 417 -30.17 10.74 19.01
N GLU A 418 -30.96 11.25 19.95
CA GLU A 418 -30.86 10.93 21.39
C GLU A 418 -31.07 9.43 21.68
N GLU A 419 -31.97 8.75 20.96
CA GLU A 419 -32.15 7.29 21.08
C GLU A 419 -31.08 6.47 20.33
N MET A 420 -30.64 6.91 19.14
CA MET A 420 -29.78 6.09 18.27
C MET A 420 -28.27 6.20 18.57
N LEU A 421 -27.77 7.32 19.08
CA LEU A 421 -26.35 7.48 19.41
C LEU A 421 -25.84 6.48 20.47
N PRO A 422 -26.52 6.27 21.62
CA PRO A 422 -26.12 5.23 22.58
C PRO A 422 -26.45 3.81 22.09
N ALA A 423 -27.46 3.65 21.22
CA ALA A 423 -27.84 2.35 20.66
C ALA A 423 -26.98 1.90 19.46
N ALA A 424 -25.97 2.68 19.07
CA ALA A 424 -25.00 2.33 18.05
C ALA A 424 -23.86 1.49 18.66
N ILE A 425 -23.74 0.24 18.18
CA ILE A 425 -22.83 -0.80 18.68
C ILE A 425 -21.62 -0.95 17.73
N THR A 426 -21.69 -0.38 16.53
CA THR A 426 -20.69 -0.53 15.47
C THR A 426 -20.30 0.81 14.85
N MET A 427 -19.09 0.85 14.25
CA MET A 427 -18.57 2.03 13.55
C MET A 427 -19.46 2.44 12.35
N GLU A 428 -20.11 1.47 11.70
CA GLU A 428 -21.11 1.74 10.65
C GLU A 428 -22.37 2.42 11.18
N GLU A 429 -22.90 1.99 12.33
CA GLU A 429 -24.10 2.60 12.92
C GLU A 429 -23.81 4.03 13.41
N LEU A 430 -22.62 4.28 13.97
CA LEU A 430 -22.17 5.65 14.26
C LEU A 430 -21.98 6.48 12.98
N GLN A 431 -21.59 5.87 11.85
CA GLN A 431 -21.56 6.58 10.56
C GLN A 431 -22.97 6.90 10.06
N ASP A 432 -23.93 5.99 10.21
CA ASP A 432 -25.32 6.25 9.85
C ASP A 432 -25.93 7.40 10.68
N VAL A 433 -25.65 7.45 11.98
CA VAL A 433 -26.06 8.55 12.87
C VAL A 433 -25.36 9.87 12.52
N GLN A 434 -24.08 9.82 12.13
CA GLN A 434 -23.36 10.99 11.65
C GLN A 434 -23.93 11.52 10.32
N ASP A 435 -24.10 10.66 9.32
CA ASP A 435 -24.68 10.99 8.02
C ASP A 435 -26.07 11.64 8.20
N TYR A 436 -26.89 11.08 9.10
CA TYR A 436 -28.19 11.63 9.46
C TYR A 436 -28.08 13.06 10.04
N LEU A 437 -27.28 13.26 11.09
CA LEU A 437 -27.12 14.57 11.75
C LEU A 437 -26.65 15.63 10.75
N TYR A 438 -25.65 15.30 9.93
CA TYR A 438 -25.09 16.21 8.92
C TYR A 438 -26.04 16.50 7.75
N PHE A 439 -26.91 15.55 7.37
CA PHE A 439 -27.95 15.77 6.36
C PHE A 439 -29.12 16.60 6.89
N GLN A 440 -29.53 16.37 8.14
CA GLN A 440 -30.67 17.04 8.75
C GLN A 440 -30.34 18.48 9.12
N TYR A 441 -29.25 18.69 9.86
CA TYR A 441 -28.84 20.00 10.41
C TYR A 441 -27.74 20.67 9.57
N SER A 442 -27.76 20.42 8.26
CA SER A 442 -26.78 20.86 7.26
C SER A 442 -26.60 22.38 7.12
N ILE A 443 -27.48 23.21 7.68
CA ILE A 443 -27.40 24.68 7.63
C ILE A 443 -26.86 25.18 8.97
N GLU A 444 -27.48 24.69 10.04
CA GLU A 444 -27.18 24.95 11.44
C GLU A 444 -25.71 24.59 11.75
N LEU A 445 -25.21 23.44 11.28
CA LEU A 445 -23.81 23.05 11.39
C LEU A 445 -22.85 23.98 10.62
N LYS A 446 -23.27 24.55 9.48
CA LYS A 446 -22.46 25.53 8.73
C LYS A 446 -22.43 26.87 9.45
N ASP A 447 -23.56 27.31 9.98
CA ASP A 447 -23.68 28.56 10.72
C ASP A 447 -22.91 28.48 12.07
N ILE A 448 -22.88 27.31 12.72
CA ILE A 448 -22.02 27.04 13.89
C ILE A 448 -20.53 27.07 13.51
N ALA A 449 -20.12 26.41 12.42
CA ALA A 449 -18.73 26.44 11.95
C ALA A 449 -18.28 27.87 11.55
N LEU A 450 -19.20 28.68 11.01
CA LEU A 450 -18.96 30.10 10.76
C LEU A 450 -18.93 30.92 12.06
N ALA A 451 -19.70 30.56 13.09
CA ALA A 451 -19.65 31.24 14.39
C ALA A 451 -18.34 30.98 15.14
N THR A 452 -17.89 29.73 15.22
CA THR A 452 -16.64 29.36 15.92
C THR A 452 -15.41 29.97 15.24
N THR A 453 -15.32 29.93 13.91
CA THR A 453 -14.21 30.53 13.16
C THR A 453 -14.11 32.07 13.26
N ASN A 454 -15.12 32.75 13.84
CA ASN A 454 -15.02 34.18 14.17
C ASN A 454 -14.52 34.45 15.60
N HIS A 455 -14.40 33.44 16.47
CA HIS A 455 -13.99 33.61 17.87
C HIS A 455 -12.48 33.42 18.13
N GLU A 456 -11.77 32.70 17.26
CA GLU A 456 -10.30 32.52 17.37
C GLU A 456 -9.49 33.68 16.74
N GLY A 457 -10.18 34.71 16.24
CA GLY A 457 -9.63 35.75 15.36
C GLY A 457 -9.00 36.98 16.03
N GLU A 458 -8.44 36.89 17.24
CA GLU A 458 -7.85 38.07 17.91
C GLU A 458 -6.41 38.41 17.46
N ASN A 459 -5.72 37.50 16.75
CA ASN A 459 -4.48 37.80 16.03
C ASN A 459 -4.78 38.14 14.56
N GLY A 460 -4.64 39.41 14.21
CA GLY A 460 -5.25 39.99 13.01
C GLY A 460 -4.60 39.64 11.67
N THR A 461 -5.27 38.79 10.87
CA THR A 461 -5.29 38.94 9.40
C THR A 461 -6.73 38.94 8.90
N ALA A 462 -7.04 39.87 7.98
CA ALA A 462 -8.42 40.05 7.51
C ALA A 462 -8.82 38.94 6.51
N ALA A 463 -9.36 37.84 7.03
CA ALA A 463 -9.89 36.74 6.23
C ALA A 463 -10.95 37.25 5.23
N GLN A 464 -10.74 36.97 3.95
CA GLN A 464 -11.62 37.45 2.89
C GLN A 464 -13.00 36.78 2.99
N ARG A 465 -14.07 37.58 3.10
CA ARG A 465 -15.46 37.11 2.92
C ARG A 465 -15.58 36.40 1.58
N ARG A 466 -15.63 35.06 1.60
CA ARG A 466 -15.87 34.24 0.40
C ARG A 466 -17.30 34.51 -0.11
N LYS A 467 -17.51 34.49 -1.44
CA LYS A 467 -18.86 34.60 -2.04
C LYS A 467 -19.76 33.52 -1.42
N ALA A 468 -21.02 33.86 -1.10
CA ALA A 468 -21.91 32.97 -0.34
C ALA A 468 -22.07 31.61 -1.03
N SER A 469 -21.91 30.52 -0.28
CA SER A 469 -22.04 29.17 -0.81
C SER A 469 -23.46 28.93 -1.32
N THR A 470 -23.59 28.41 -2.54
CA THR A 470 -24.87 28.00 -3.11
C THR A 470 -25.52 26.92 -2.23
N LYS A 471 -26.74 27.19 -1.76
CA LYS A 471 -27.56 26.20 -1.02
C LYS A 471 -27.65 24.89 -1.81
N THR A 472 -27.51 23.75 -1.13
CA THR A 472 -27.65 22.45 -1.80
C THR A 472 -29.09 22.22 -2.29
N PHE A 473 -29.28 21.24 -3.19
CA PHE A 473 -30.61 20.93 -3.73
C PHE A 473 -31.62 20.63 -2.61
N PHE A 474 -31.23 19.80 -1.64
CA PHE A 474 -32.08 19.40 -0.52
C PHE A 474 -32.33 20.56 0.45
N GLU A 475 -31.33 21.40 0.75
CA GLU A 475 -31.53 22.65 1.50
C GLU A 475 -32.55 23.56 0.83
N ARG A 476 -32.52 23.69 -0.51
CA ARG A 476 -33.49 24.49 -1.27
C ARG A 476 -34.90 23.89 -1.22
N VAL A 477 -35.05 22.57 -1.22
CA VAL A 477 -36.37 21.93 -1.02
C VAL A 477 -36.87 22.13 0.40
N ARG A 478 -36.05 21.88 1.42
CA ARG A 478 -36.39 22.01 2.85
C ARG A 478 -36.80 23.44 3.24
N ASN A 479 -36.21 24.45 2.59
CA ASN A 479 -36.57 25.87 2.77
C ASN A 479 -37.73 26.36 1.87
N SER A 480 -38.26 25.51 0.98
CA SER A 480 -39.32 25.87 0.02
C SER A 480 -40.71 25.48 0.50
N ARG A 481 -41.76 26.14 -0.01
CA ARG A 481 -43.16 25.72 0.15
C ARG A 481 -43.39 24.29 -0.36
N ALA A 482 -42.56 23.81 -1.30
CA ALA A 482 -42.57 22.43 -1.79
C ALA A 482 -42.32 21.39 -0.69
N TYR A 483 -41.70 21.73 0.46
CA TYR A 483 -41.58 20.82 1.60
C TYR A 483 -42.94 20.44 2.22
N GLY A 484 -44.01 21.19 1.93
CA GLY A 484 -45.37 20.79 2.26
C GLY A 484 -45.79 19.47 1.59
N LEU A 485 -45.29 19.18 0.39
CA LEU A 485 -45.54 17.92 -0.32
C LEU A 485 -44.82 16.73 0.35
N VAL A 486 -43.64 16.96 0.92
CA VAL A 486 -42.90 15.94 1.69
C VAL A 486 -43.71 15.54 2.93
N ARG A 487 -44.29 16.52 3.64
CA ARG A 487 -45.18 16.26 4.78
C ARG A 487 -46.48 15.57 4.37
N ALA A 488 -47.01 15.87 3.18
CA ALA A 488 -48.23 15.28 2.65
C ALA A 488 -48.14 13.78 2.29
N PHE A 489 -46.93 13.19 2.29
CA PHE A 489 -46.81 11.72 2.26
C PHE A 489 -47.42 11.04 3.49
N GLY A 490 -47.60 11.74 4.62
CA GLY A 490 -48.42 11.26 5.75
C GLY A 490 -47.75 10.25 6.69
N ILE A 491 -46.45 9.98 6.51
CA ILE A 491 -45.62 9.09 7.32
C ILE A 491 -44.18 9.60 7.34
N THR A 492 -43.46 9.44 8.46
CA THR A 492 -42.04 9.84 8.57
C THR A 492 -41.11 8.65 8.27
N PRO A 493 -39.81 8.89 7.96
CA PRO A 493 -38.85 7.81 7.75
C PRO A 493 -38.70 6.90 8.97
N ASP A 494 -38.76 7.47 10.17
CA ASP A 494 -38.73 6.72 11.43
C ASP A 494 -40.02 5.92 11.66
N ALA A 495 -41.21 6.50 11.41
CA ALA A 495 -42.48 5.79 11.52
C ALA A 495 -42.53 4.55 10.60
N PHE A 496 -42.04 4.69 9.37
CA PHE A 496 -41.86 3.57 8.45
C PHE A 496 -40.88 2.52 9.00
N ALA A 497 -39.73 2.93 9.54
CA ALA A 497 -38.77 2.01 10.12
C ALA A 497 -39.31 1.26 11.36
N GLN A 498 -40.02 1.95 12.26
CA GLN A 498 -40.68 1.35 13.42
C GLN A 498 -41.73 0.30 13.00
N ASN A 499 -42.57 0.62 12.01
CA ASN A 499 -43.52 -0.32 11.42
C ASN A 499 -42.83 -1.58 10.89
N VAL A 500 -41.74 -1.42 10.11
CA VAL A 500 -40.99 -2.53 9.49
C VAL A 500 -40.18 -3.36 10.50
N MET A 501 -39.76 -2.76 11.62
CA MET A 501 -39.07 -3.47 12.72
C MET A 501 -40.05 -4.12 13.72
N GLU A 502 -41.36 -3.96 13.53
CA GLU A 502 -42.42 -4.33 14.49
C GLU A 502 -42.22 -3.71 15.89
N THR A 503 -41.48 -2.60 16.00
CA THR A 503 -41.15 -1.94 17.27
C THR A 503 -42.18 -0.87 17.64
N GLY A 504 -42.76 -1.01 18.84
CA GLY A 504 -43.67 0.00 19.40
C GLY A 504 -45.13 -0.19 19.02
N ARG A 505 -45.80 0.86 18.54
CA ARG A 505 -47.19 0.82 18.08
C ARG A 505 -47.23 1.21 16.60
N ARG A 506 -47.75 0.33 15.73
CA ARG A 506 -47.93 0.58 14.29
C ARG A 506 -48.54 1.97 14.07
N GLN A 507 -47.79 2.85 13.40
CA GLN A 507 -48.28 4.18 13.05
C GLN A 507 -49.05 4.09 11.73
N TYR A 508 -50.26 4.63 11.75
CA TYR A 508 -51.13 4.72 10.58
C TYR A 508 -50.87 6.02 9.82
N ILE A 509 -50.98 5.94 8.50
CA ILE A 509 -50.69 7.04 7.58
C ILE A 509 -51.85 8.02 7.54
N ASP A 510 -51.56 9.33 7.62
CA ASP A 510 -52.56 10.39 7.43
C ASP A 510 -52.65 10.75 5.94
N ASP A 511 -53.80 10.49 5.31
CA ASP A 511 -54.02 10.75 3.88
C ASP A 511 -54.44 12.19 3.63
N ALA A 512 -53.65 12.92 2.83
CA ALA A 512 -53.97 14.28 2.41
C ALA A 512 -55.30 14.35 1.63
N SER A 513 -56.05 15.46 1.81
CA SER A 513 -57.38 15.65 1.21
C SER A 513 -57.39 16.00 -0.28
N GLU A 514 -56.23 16.33 -0.85
CA GLU A 514 -56.05 16.73 -2.26
C GLU A 514 -55.14 15.72 -2.99
N LYS A 515 -55.30 15.57 -4.31
CA LYS A 515 -54.43 14.70 -5.11
C LYS A 515 -53.01 15.29 -5.18
N PRO A 516 -51.95 14.46 -5.33
CA PRO A 516 -50.57 14.94 -5.28
C PRO A 516 -50.25 16.03 -6.31
N THR A 517 -50.85 15.96 -7.50
CA THR A 517 -50.75 16.96 -8.58
C THR A 517 -51.31 18.30 -8.15
N ASP A 518 -52.51 18.29 -7.60
CA ASP A 518 -53.32 19.47 -7.33
C ASP A 518 -52.71 20.24 -6.14
N MET A 519 -52.23 19.49 -5.13
CA MET A 519 -51.47 20.05 -4.02
C MET A 519 -50.10 20.61 -4.46
N ALA A 520 -49.45 20.02 -5.48
CA ALA A 520 -48.16 20.51 -5.97
C ALA A 520 -48.29 21.87 -6.66
N ASP A 521 -49.35 22.10 -7.43
CA ASP A 521 -49.64 23.42 -8.02
C ASP A 521 -50.06 24.46 -6.96
N ASN A 522 -50.69 24.03 -5.85
CA ASN A 522 -51.02 24.90 -4.70
C ASN A 522 -49.78 25.34 -3.87
N LEU A 523 -48.67 24.58 -3.93
CA LEU A 523 -47.47 24.78 -3.11
C LEU A 523 -46.26 25.38 -3.85
N LEU A 524 -46.46 25.93 -5.05
CA LEU A 524 -45.41 26.60 -5.83
C LEU A 524 -44.85 27.87 -5.15
N ASP A 525 -43.60 28.20 -5.47
CA ASP A 525 -42.90 29.40 -4.99
C ASP A 525 -41.80 29.87 -5.97
N SER A 526 -40.92 30.78 -5.53
CA SER A 526 -39.80 31.29 -6.33
C SER A 526 -38.66 30.28 -6.57
N SER A 527 -38.64 29.15 -5.87
CA SER A 527 -37.69 28.05 -6.07
C SER A 527 -38.24 26.98 -7.01
N PHE A 528 -39.56 26.77 -7.02
CA PHE A 528 -40.23 25.79 -7.89
C PHE A 528 -41.50 26.38 -8.53
N SER A 529 -41.43 26.62 -9.84
CA SER A 529 -42.48 27.29 -10.63
C SER A 529 -43.39 26.35 -11.44
N ASN A 530 -43.28 25.04 -11.23
CA ASN A 530 -44.03 24.01 -11.97
C ASN A 530 -44.31 22.81 -11.05
N GLY A 531 -45.58 22.39 -10.92
CA GLY A 531 -46.01 21.31 -10.03
C GLY A 531 -45.31 19.97 -10.28
N ALA A 532 -45.03 19.63 -11.53
CA ALA A 532 -44.29 18.41 -11.87
C ALA A 532 -42.82 18.44 -11.37
N HIS A 533 -42.20 19.63 -11.36
CA HIS A 533 -40.85 19.81 -10.80
C HIS A 533 -40.88 19.85 -9.26
N ALA A 534 -41.89 20.50 -8.67
CA ALA A 534 -42.09 20.51 -7.21
C ALA A 534 -42.33 19.10 -6.66
N MET A 535 -43.22 18.33 -7.30
CA MET A 535 -43.51 16.95 -6.91
C MET A 535 -42.31 16.02 -7.13
N LYS A 536 -41.58 16.15 -8.25
CA LYS A 536 -40.32 15.40 -8.44
C LYS A 536 -39.28 15.75 -7.37
N ALA A 537 -39.17 17.02 -6.98
CA ALA A 537 -38.25 17.44 -5.93
C ALA A 537 -38.65 16.91 -4.54
N ALA A 538 -39.95 16.93 -4.21
CA ALA A 538 -40.48 16.34 -2.98
C ALA A 538 -40.28 14.82 -2.93
N ARG A 539 -40.54 14.11 -4.04
CA ARG A 539 -40.27 12.68 -4.20
C ARG A 539 -38.79 12.36 -3.97
N THR A 540 -37.87 13.15 -4.53
CA THR A 540 -36.43 12.98 -4.32
C THR A 540 -36.01 13.33 -2.89
N MET A 541 -36.59 14.35 -2.25
CA MET A 541 -36.32 14.71 -0.86
C MET A 541 -36.74 13.61 0.11
N PHE A 542 -37.97 13.08 -0.01
CA PHE A 542 -38.46 12.04 0.89
C PHE A 542 -37.72 10.71 0.68
N ALA A 543 -37.30 10.40 -0.55
CA ALA A 543 -36.40 9.27 -0.82
C ALA A 543 -35.02 9.45 -0.16
N GLU A 544 -34.46 10.68 -0.18
CA GLU A 544 -33.19 10.99 0.48
C GLU A 544 -33.31 10.83 2.01
N GLU A 545 -34.38 11.37 2.62
CA GLU A 545 -34.70 11.24 4.04
C GLU A 545 -34.84 9.77 4.49
N LEU A 546 -35.48 8.92 3.67
CA LEU A 546 -35.50 7.47 3.89
C LEU A 546 -34.10 6.84 3.79
N THR A 547 -33.24 7.30 2.86
CA THR A 547 -31.87 6.77 2.74
C THR A 547 -30.90 7.23 3.83
N MET A 548 -31.22 8.33 4.52
CA MET A 548 -30.41 8.89 5.61
C MET A 548 -30.91 8.49 7.00
N SER A 549 -32.09 7.87 7.13
CA SER A 549 -32.57 7.37 8.43
C SER A 549 -31.70 6.20 8.94
N PRO A 550 -31.09 6.30 10.14
CA PRO A 550 -30.27 5.23 10.70
C PRO A 550 -31.03 3.92 10.91
N ARG A 551 -32.33 4.00 11.24
CA ARG A 551 -33.21 2.83 11.45
C ARG A 551 -33.52 2.11 10.14
N VAL A 552 -33.82 2.85 9.05
CA VAL A 552 -34.01 2.27 7.71
C VAL A 552 -32.70 1.62 7.22
N ARG A 553 -31.55 2.28 7.44
CA ARG A 553 -30.23 1.70 7.14
C ARG A 553 -29.96 0.42 7.95
N LYS A 554 -30.26 0.38 9.25
CA LYS A 554 -30.12 -0.80 10.12
C LYS A 554 -30.97 -1.99 9.64
N VAL A 555 -32.23 -1.75 9.25
CA VAL A 555 -33.10 -2.78 8.63
C VAL A 555 -32.50 -3.30 7.33
N MET A 556 -32.05 -2.41 6.44
CA MET A 556 -31.44 -2.80 5.16
C MET A 556 -30.14 -3.60 5.37
N ARG A 557 -29.27 -3.18 6.29
CA ARG A 557 -28.03 -3.88 6.65
C ARG A 557 -28.30 -5.30 7.15
N GLN A 558 -29.24 -5.45 8.08
CA GLN A 558 -29.64 -6.77 8.60
C GLN A 558 -30.21 -7.68 7.50
N ALA A 559 -31.09 -7.15 6.65
CA ALA A 559 -31.63 -7.91 5.53
C ALA A 559 -30.53 -8.30 4.52
N PHE A 560 -29.58 -7.42 4.24
CA PHE A 560 -28.49 -7.67 3.30
C PHE A 560 -27.52 -8.74 3.83
N TYR A 561 -27.19 -8.77 5.13
CA TYR A 561 -26.40 -9.88 5.68
C TYR A 561 -27.12 -11.25 5.66
N MET A 562 -28.46 -11.26 5.65
CA MET A 562 -29.26 -12.50 5.56
C MET A 562 -29.60 -12.96 4.13
N SER A 563 -29.45 -12.11 3.11
CA SER A 563 -29.89 -12.42 1.73
C SER A 563 -28.96 -11.85 0.65
N GLY A 564 -27.80 -11.34 1.03
CA GLY A 564 -26.74 -10.90 0.13
C GLY A 564 -26.02 -12.10 -0.48
N VAL A 565 -25.78 -12.04 -1.79
CA VAL A 565 -25.04 -13.03 -2.56
C VAL A 565 -23.88 -12.39 -3.31
N ILE A 566 -22.84 -13.19 -3.56
CA ILE A 566 -21.60 -12.79 -4.21
C ILE A 566 -21.44 -13.58 -5.52
N GLU A 567 -21.15 -12.87 -6.60
CA GLU A 567 -21.00 -13.42 -7.95
C GLU A 567 -19.70 -12.93 -8.61
N CYS A 568 -19.07 -13.78 -9.40
CA CYS A 568 -17.78 -13.51 -10.04
C CYS A 568 -17.89 -13.49 -11.57
N TYR A 569 -17.87 -12.31 -12.18
CA TYR A 569 -18.00 -12.13 -13.63
C TYR A 569 -16.63 -12.04 -14.31
N ARG A 570 -16.31 -12.97 -15.20
CA ARG A 570 -15.04 -12.96 -15.95
C ARG A 570 -14.98 -11.82 -16.98
N THR A 571 -13.93 -11.00 -16.95
CA THR A 571 -13.70 -9.94 -17.95
C THR A 571 -13.18 -10.52 -19.27
N GLU A 572 -13.07 -9.71 -20.33
CA GLU A 572 -12.40 -10.15 -21.56
C GLU A 572 -10.92 -10.51 -21.35
N LYS A 573 -10.27 -9.86 -20.37
CA LYS A 573 -8.89 -10.14 -19.96
C LYS A 573 -8.84 -11.48 -19.22
N GLY A 574 -9.78 -11.73 -18.32
CA GLY A 574 -9.94 -13.00 -17.61
C GLY A 574 -10.29 -14.17 -18.53
N LEU A 575 -11.14 -13.98 -19.53
CA LEU A 575 -11.46 -15.00 -20.53
C LEU A 575 -10.20 -15.54 -21.24
N LYS A 576 -9.26 -14.65 -21.57
CA LYS A 576 -8.02 -14.98 -22.29
C LYS A 576 -6.89 -15.48 -21.38
N LYS A 577 -6.86 -15.07 -20.11
CA LYS A 577 -5.78 -15.40 -19.15
C LYS A 577 -6.09 -16.57 -18.20
N ILE A 578 -7.35 -16.73 -17.78
CA ILE A 578 -7.74 -17.77 -16.81
C ILE A 578 -8.15 -19.02 -17.60
N ASP A 579 -7.19 -19.91 -17.85
CA ASP A 579 -7.41 -21.26 -18.40
C ASP A 579 -7.74 -22.28 -17.28
N GLU A 580 -8.00 -23.55 -17.65
CA GLU A 580 -8.34 -24.64 -16.71
C GLU A 580 -7.26 -24.95 -15.66
N HIS A 581 -6.04 -24.41 -15.80
CA HIS A 581 -4.91 -24.63 -14.87
C HIS A 581 -4.61 -23.39 -14.01
N HIS A 582 -5.11 -22.21 -14.40
CA HIS A 582 -4.88 -20.97 -13.68
C HIS A 582 -5.49 -21.01 -12.26
N PRO A 583 -4.81 -20.53 -11.20
CA PRO A 583 -5.33 -20.58 -9.83
C PRO A 583 -6.70 -19.92 -9.64
N TYR A 584 -7.01 -18.89 -10.44
CA TYR A 584 -8.31 -18.20 -10.40
C TYR A 584 -9.43 -18.90 -11.19
N TYR A 585 -9.20 -20.08 -11.79
CA TYR A 585 -10.26 -20.83 -12.47
C TYR A 585 -11.35 -21.24 -11.49
N GLU A 586 -10.98 -21.62 -10.27
CA GLU A 586 -11.87 -22.09 -9.19
C GLU A 586 -13.06 -21.18 -8.85
N PHE A 587 -13.02 -19.91 -9.25
CA PHE A 587 -14.12 -18.96 -9.05
C PHE A 587 -14.58 -18.25 -10.33
N LYS A 588 -14.00 -18.56 -11.50
CA LYS A 588 -14.24 -17.86 -12.79
C LYS A 588 -15.72 -17.82 -13.22
N TYR A 589 -16.49 -18.84 -12.83
CA TYR A 589 -17.91 -19.00 -13.15
C TYR A 589 -18.78 -19.14 -11.88
N LEU A 590 -18.27 -18.68 -10.74
CA LEU A 590 -18.93 -18.83 -9.44
C LEU A 590 -20.11 -17.84 -9.31
N ARG A 591 -21.24 -18.34 -8.83
CA ARG A 591 -22.52 -17.63 -8.70
C ARG A 591 -23.10 -17.85 -7.31
N ASP A 592 -24.03 -16.97 -6.95
CA ASP A 592 -25.00 -17.18 -5.87
C ASP A 592 -24.41 -17.52 -4.48
N GLN A 593 -23.13 -17.18 -4.24
CA GLN A 593 -22.41 -17.50 -3.01
C GLN A 593 -22.98 -16.71 -1.84
N GLN A 594 -23.41 -17.37 -0.77
CA GLN A 594 -23.91 -16.67 0.41
C GLN A 594 -22.74 -16.15 1.25
N ILE A 595 -22.96 -15.04 1.95
CA ILE A 595 -21.96 -14.44 2.85
C ILE A 595 -21.48 -15.47 3.90
N SER A 596 -22.37 -16.37 4.36
CA SER A 596 -22.04 -17.47 5.27
C SER A 596 -21.13 -18.56 4.72
N ASP A 597 -21.05 -18.72 3.39
CA ASP A 597 -20.20 -19.72 2.75
C ASP A 597 -18.81 -19.14 2.45
N ILE A 598 -18.75 -17.86 2.07
CA ILE A 598 -17.49 -17.08 2.06
C ILE A 598 -16.87 -17.01 3.47
N ALA A 599 -17.67 -16.83 4.52
CA ALA A 599 -17.19 -16.86 5.91
C ALA A 599 -16.59 -18.21 6.37
N ARG A 600 -16.73 -19.29 5.57
CA ARG A 600 -16.04 -20.57 5.78
C ARG A 600 -14.77 -20.75 4.93
N ARG A 601 -14.57 -19.88 3.92
CA ARG A 601 -13.43 -19.87 3.00
C ARG A 601 -12.98 -18.42 2.72
N PRO A 602 -12.49 -17.69 3.72
CA PRO A 602 -12.09 -16.29 3.56
C PRO A 602 -10.97 -16.12 2.51
N GLU A 603 -10.10 -17.11 2.37
CA GLU A 603 -9.01 -17.15 1.40
C GLU A 603 -9.52 -17.10 -0.05
N LEU A 604 -10.68 -17.68 -0.34
CA LEU A 604 -11.34 -17.60 -1.65
C LEU A 604 -11.67 -16.15 -2.01
N PHE A 605 -12.28 -15.41 -1.08
CA PHE A 605 -12.71 -14.04 -1.34
C PHE A 605 -11.54 -13.07 -1.52
N LEU A 606 -10.44 -13.27 -0.78
CA LEU A 606 -9.21 -12.49 -1.00
C LEU A 606 -8.56 -12.82 -2.36
N ARG A 607 -8.55 -14.09 -2.78
CA ARG A 607 -8.07 -14.49 -4.12
C ARG A 607 -8.97 -13.96 -5.24
N MET A 608 -10.28 -13.91 -5.03
CA MET A 608 -11.22 -13.23 -5.93
C MET A 608 -10.88 -11.74 -6.03
N LEU A 609 -10.79 -11.02 -4.89
CA LEU A 609 -10.50 -9.59 -4.86
C LEU A 609 -9.18 -9.24 -5.56
N LYS A 610 -8.14 -10.05 -5.40
CA LYS A 610 -6.89 -9.91 -6.14
C LYS A 610 -7.08 -10.08 -7.65
N ALA A 611 -7.88 -11.05 -8.08
CA ALA A 611 -8.21 -11.23 -9.50
C ALA A 611 -9.08 -10.07 -10.07
N GLU A 612 -9.82 -9.35 -9.22
CA GLU A 612 -10.54 -8.13 -9.57
C GLU A 612 -9.58 -6.93 -9.71
N GLU A 613 -8.62 -6.77 -8.79
CA GLU A 613 -7.52 -5.79 -8.88
C GLU A 613 -6.67 -6.01 -10.14
N GLU A 614 -6.34 -7.27 -10.46
CA GLU A 614 -5.69 -7.65 -11.72
C GLU A 614 -6.59 -7.44 -12.96
N GLY A 615 -7.85 -7.04 -12.80
CA GLY A 615 -8.82 -6.79 -13.88
C GLY A 615 -9.25 -8.04 -14.66
N LEU A 616 -9.12 -9.22 -14.05
CA LEU A 616 -9.49 -10.51 -14.66
C LEU A 616 -10.95 -10.89 -14.37
N VAL A 617 -11.47 -10.47 -13.22
CA VAL A 617 -12.89 -10.67 -12.83
C VAL A 617 -13.49 -9.36 -12.29
N ASP A 618 -14.81 -9.36 -12.11
CA ASP A 618 -15.65 -8.29 -11.58
C ASP A 618 -16.61 -8.92 -10.55
N ILE A 619 -16.47 -8.54 -9.27
CA ILE A 619 -17.14 -9.19 -8.14
C ILE A 619 -18.33 -8.36 -7.70
N LYS A 620 -19.53 -8.88 -7.95
CA LYS A 620 -20.78 -8.23 -7.60
C LYS A 620 -21.35 -8.82 -6.32
N VAL A 621 -21.52 -7.96 -5.32
CA VAL A 621 -22.23 -8.26 -4.08
C VAL A 621 -23.61 -7.61 -4.19
N HIS A 622 -24.69 -8.38 -4.21
CA HIS A 622 -26.05 -7.87 -4.43
C HIS A 622 -27.09 -8.58 -3.58
N PHE A 623 -28.31 -8.03 -3.51
CA PHE A 623 -29.39 -8.59 -2.69
C PHE A 623 -30.21 -9.61 -3.50
N LYS A 624 -30.22 -10.88 -3.09
CA LYS A 624 -30.99 -11.94 -3.77
C LYS A 624 -32.50 -11.67 -3.64
N ASP A 625 -33.26 -11.81 -4.74
CA ASP A 625 -34.71 -11.60 -4.77
C ASP A 625 -35.18 -10.19 -4.29
N PHE A 626 -34.37 -9.15 -4.52
CA PHE A 626 -34.64 -7.78 -4.04
C PHE A 626 -36.02 -7.22 -4.42
N ASP A 627 -36.56 -7.56 -5.59
CA ASP A 627 -37.92 -7.19 -5.98
C ASP A 627 -39.02 -7.79 -5.08
N ASN A 628 -38.79 -8.97 -4.51
CA ASN A 628 -39.72 -9.59 -3.56
C ASN A 628 -39.57 -8.99 -2.15
N PHE A 629 -38.35 -8.60 -1.77
CA PHE A 629 -38.11 -7.81 -0.56
C PHE A 629 -38.82 -6.45 -0.61
N LYS A 630 -38.68 -5.68 -1.71
CA LYS A 630 -39.41 -4.41 -1.93
C LYS A 630 -40.93 -4.60 -1.84
N LYS A 631 -41.48 -5.63 -2.47
CA LYS A 631 -42.92 -5.98 -2.39
C LYS A 631 -43.42 -6.23 -0.97
N ARG A 632 -42.58 -6.79 -0.08
CA ARG A 632 -42.91 -7.02 1.33
C ARG A 632 -43.00 -5.71 2.15
N LEU A 633 -42.33 -4.64 1.71
CA LEU A 633 -42.29 -3.36 2.42
C LEU A 633 -43.39 -2.36 1.99
N TYR A 634 -44.02 -2.55 0.83
CA TYR A 634 -45.10 -1.64 0.38
C TYR A 634 -46.27 -1.52 1.38
N PRO A 635 -46.76 -2.58 2.06
CA PRO A 635 -47.86 -2.46 3.04
C PRO A 635 -47.52 -1.62 4.29
N GLU A 636 -46.25 -1.34 4.54
CA GLU A 636 -45.80 -0.55 5.70
C GLU A 636 -45.62 0.94 5.37
N ILE A 637 -45.72 1.31 4.08
CA ILE A 637 -45.75 2.71 3.61
C ILE A 637 -47.04 3.09 2.87
N GLN A 638 -47.97 2.16 2.65
CA GLN A 638 -49.25 2.41 1.96
C GLN A 638 -50.42 2.45 2.95
N SER A 639 -51.37 3.35 2.74
CA SER A 639 -52.57 3.45 3.57
C SER A 639 -53.63 2.42 3.16
N ASP A 640 -54.34 1.85 4.14
CA ASP A 640 -55.44 0.88 3.94
C ASP A 640 -56.72 1.50 3.31
N ASN A 641 -56.64 2.74 2.84
CA ASN A 641 -57.78 3.58 2.48
C ASN A 641 -58.08 3.51 0.98
N SER A 642 -59.31 3.12 0.60
CA SER A 642 -59.70 2.83 -0.79
C SER A 642 -60.33 4.03 -1.53
N SER A 643 -59.66 5.19 -1.50
CA SER A 643 -60.10 6.40 -2.21
C SER A 643 -59.17 6.77 -3.36
N GLU A 644 -59.67 7.41 -4.43
CA GLU A 644 -58.82 7.85 -5.55
C GLU A 644 -57.66 8.76 -5.15
N VAL A 645 -57.79 9.46 -4.01
CA VAL A 645 -56.73 10.33 -3.47
C VAL A 645 -55.68 9.48 -2.76
N ALA A 646 -56.11 8.54 -1.91
CA ALA A 646 -55.23 7.57 -1.27
C ALA A 646 -54.52 6.67 -2.30
N ASP A 647 -55.18 6.20 -3.36
CA ASP A 647 -54.56 5.45 -4.46
C ASP A 647 -53.45 6.25 -5.16
N ALA A 648 -53.69 7.55 -5.39
CA ALA A 648 -52.71 8.45 -6.00
C ALA A 648 -51.49 8.67 -5.08
N TRP A 649 -51.71 8.90 -3.79
CA TRP A 649 -50.61 9.01 -2.81
C TRP A 649 -49.90 7.66 -2.59
N ASN A 650 -50.60 6.54 -2.53
CA ASN A 650 -50.03 5.19 -2.38
C ASN A 650 -49.16 4.78 -3.58
N LYS A 651 -49.45 5.29 -4.78
CA LYS A 651 -48.54 5.20 -5.93
C LYS A 651 -47.28 6.04 -5.72
N GLU A 652 -47.40 7.30 -5.33
CA GLU A 652 -46.24 8.18 -5.12
C GLU A 652 -45.35 7.72 -3.94
N ARG A 653 -45.95 7.24 -2.83
CA ARG A 653 -45.25 6.61 -1.70
C ARG A 653 -44.45 5.37 -2.15
N LYS A 654 -45.03 4.56 -3.04
CA LYS A 654 -44.32 3.42 -3.65
C LYS A 654 -43.16 3.88 -4.53
N ASP A 655 -43.40 4.83 -5.44
CA ASP A 655 -42.37 5.40 -6.32
C ASP A 655 -41.20 6.04 -5.52
N VAL A 656 -41.47 6.61 -4.33
CA VAL A 656 -40.44 7.04 -3.37
C VAL A 656 -39.68 5.86 -2.78
N LEU A 657 -40.39 4.86 -2.23
CA LEU A 657 -39.76 3.74 -1.55
C LEU A 657 -38.90 2.90 -2.50
N ASP A 658 -39.35 2.67 -3.74
CA ASP A 658 -38.56 2.01 -4.78
C ASP A 658 -37.27 2.79 -5.11
N LEU A 659 -37.32 4.13 -5.14
CA LEU A 659 -36.14 5.00 -5.34
C LEU A 659 -35.18 4.95 -4.15
N ALA A 660 -35.71 5.02 -2.91
CA ALA A 660 -34.92 4.98 -1.68
C ALA A 660 -34.21 3.63 -1.51
N LEU A 661 -34.94 2.52 -1.64
CA LEU A 661 -34.40 1.17 -1.50
C LEU A 661 -33.36 0.86 -2.58
N SER A 662 -33.59 1.27 -3.84
CA SER A 662 -32.61 1.08 -4.95
C SER A 662 -31.33 1.91 -4.80
N LYS A 663 -31.33 2.94 -3.94
CA LYS A 663 -30.13 3.69 -3.56
C LYS A 663 -29.44 3.03 -2.35
N LEU A 664 -30.22 2.62 -1.34
CA LEU A 664 -29.74 1.90 -0.16
C LEU A 664 -29.06 0.58 -0.53
N GLU A 665 -29.60 -0.19 -1.47
CA GLU A 665 -29.00 -1.43 -1.98
C GLU A 665 -27.55 -1.21 -2.44
N LYS A 666 -27.28 -0.12 -3.17
CA LYS A 666 -25.93 0.20 -3.69
C LYS A 666 -24.96 0.65 -2.60
N ILE A 667 -25.47 1.38 -1.59
CA ILE A 667 -24.68 1.79 -0.42
C ILE A 667 -24.29 0.54 0.40
N MET A 668 -25.27 -0.32 0.70
CA MET A 668 -25.08 -1.56 1.47
C MET A 668 -24.19 -2.56 0.72
N SER A 669 -24.38 -2.73 -0.60
CA SER A 669 -23.52 -3.54 -1.47
C SER A 669 -22.03 -3.17 -1.32
N LYS A 670 -21.70 -1.86 -1.38
CA LYS A 670 -20.32 -1.41 -1.20
C LYS A 670 -19.82 -1.63 0.23
N GLY A 671 -20.60 -1.24 1.24
CA GLY A 671 -20.21 -1.40 2.66
C GLY A 671 -19.96 -2.86 3.02
N VAL A 672 -20.89 -3.75 2.67
CA VAL A 672 -20.78 -5.20 2.93
C VAL A 672 -19.60 -5.82 2.17
N LYS A 673 -19.29 -5.42 0.94
CA LYS A 673 -18.08 -5.89 0.22
C LYS A 673 -16.79 -5.52 0.98
N GLU A 674 -16.74 -4.33 1.57
CA GLU A 674 -15.59 -3.82 2.33
C GLU A 674 -15.47 -4.50 3.71
N ASN A 675 -16.59 -4.69 4.42
CA ASN A 675 -16.62 -5.39 5.71
C ASN A 675 -16.20 -6.87 5.55
N ILE A 676 -16.67 -7.55 4.51
CA ILE A 676 -16.28 -8.94 4.21
C ILE A 676 -14.80 -9.01 3.85
N ARG A 677 -14.24 -8.02 3.13
CA ARG A 677 -12.78 -7.93 2.89
C ARG A 677 -12.03 -7.89 4.23
N SER A 678 -12.36 -6.93 5.09
CA SER A 678 -11.64 -6.74 6.36
C SER A 678 -11.74 -7.97 7.28
N GLU A 679 -12.92 -8.60 7.41
CA GLU A 679 -13.03 -9.82 8.22
C GLU A 679 -12.30 -11.03 7.60
N CYS A 680 -12.24 -11.14 6.27
CA CYS A 680 -11.44 -12.18 5.61
C CYS A 680 -9.94 -11.95 5.80
N GLU A 681 -9.46 -10.70 5.69
CA GLU A 681 -8.08 -10.30 5.97
C GLU A 681 -7.72 -10.60 7.43
N ASN A 682 -8.56 -10.21 8.39
CA ASN A 682 -8.39 -10.51 9.81
C ASN A 682 -8.32 -12.03 10.08
N HIS A 683 -9.15 -12.84 9.41
CA HIS A 683 -9.12 -14.29 9.57
C HIS A 683 -7.82 -14.93 9.05
N VAL A 684 -7.40 -14.56 7.83
CA VAL A 684 -6.16 -15.09 7.23
C VAL A 684 -4.94 -14.60 8.00
N ALA A 685 -4.95 -13.36 8.50
CA ALA A 685 -3.91 -12.84 9.39
C ALA A 685 -3.76 -13.67 10.68
N ARG A 686 -4.88 -14.05 11.30
CA ARG A 686 -4.88 -14.95 12.48
C ARG A 686 -4.36 -16.35 12.14
N GLU A 687 -4.75 -16.92 11.01
CA GLU A 687 -4.25 -18.23 10.57
C GLU A 687 -2.73 -18.19 10.32
N CYS A 688 -2.22 -17.12 9.69
CA CYS A 688 -0.78 -16.88 9.57
C CYS A 688 -0.07 -16.78 10.94
N ARG A 689 -0.68 -16.09 11.92
CA ARG A 689 -0.19 -16.00 13.30
C ARG A 689 -0.13 -17.38 13.98
N GLU A 690 -1.16 -18.21 13.85
CA GLU A 690 -1.22 -19.56 14.42
C GLU A 690 -0.17 -20.49 13.80
N VAL A 691 -0.02 -20.47 12.47
CA VAL A 691 1.00 -21.25 11.75
C VAL A 691 2.42 -20.79 12.10
N PHE A 692 2.65 -19.49 12.30
CA PHE A 692 3.96 -18.96 12.68
C PHE A 692 4.29 -19.20 14.16
N SER A 693 3.32 -19.01 15.07
CA SER A 693 3.44 -19.38 16.48
C SER A 693 3.79 -20.87 16.64
N THR A 694 3.17 -21.75 15.84
CA THR A 694 3.50 -23.19 15.79
C THR A 694 4.92 -23.48 15.28
N ARG A 695 5.55 -22.57 14.54
CA ARG A 695 6.97 -22.69 14.13
C ARG A 695 7.94 -22.17 15.19
N LEU A 696 7.54 -21.17 15.98
CA LEU A 696 8.34 -20.62 17.08
C LEU A 696 8.27 -21.48 18.35
N ASP A 697 7.12 -22.12 18.61
CA ASP A 697 6.90 -23.06 19.71
C ASP A 697 7.58 -24.41 19.42
N GLN A 698 8.91 -24.35 19.40
CA GLN A 698 9.80 -25.50 19.23
C GLN A 698 11.02 -25.33 20.14
N ALA A 699 11.16 -26.24 21.10
CA ALA A 699 12.35 -26.40 21.91
C ALA A 699 13.58 -26.77 21.04
N PRO A 700 14.81 -26.49 21.50
CA PRO A 700 16.05 -26.94 20.85
C PRO A 700 16.04 -28.44 20.54
N TYR A 701 16.75 -28.85 19.48
CA TYR A 701 16.79 -30.25 19.06
C TYR A 701 17.41 -31.15 20.15
N LYS A 702 16.53 -31.88 20.85
CA LYS A 702 16.85 -32.85 21.91
C LYS A 702 17.61 -34.08 21.37
N PRO A 703 18.88 -34.30 21.75
CA PRO A 703 19.60 -35.52 21.38
C PRO A 703 19.03 -36.76 22.09
N LYS A 704 19.23 -37.94 21.48
CA LYS A 704 18.72 -39.22 22.03
C LYS A 704 19.36 -39.52 23.38
N GLY A 705 18.55 -39.52 24.44
CA GLY A 705 18.98 -39.85 25.81
C GLY A 705 19.33 -38.64 26.69
N MET A 706 19.17 -37.42 26.20
CA MET A 706 19.30 -36.19 27.00
C MET A 706 17.93 -35.70 27.52
N ILE A 707 17.91 -34.60 28.27
CA ILE A 707 16.70 -33.92 28.78
C ILE A 707 16.16 -32.97 27.70
N LEU A 708 14.96 -32.41 27.87
CA LEU A 708 14.48 -31.32 26.99
C LEU A 708 15.29 -30.03 27.32
N GLY A 709 15.39 -29.08 26.39
CA GLY A 709 16.22 -27.88 26.56
C GLY A 709 17.74 -28.08 26.46
N THR A 710 18.27 -29.30 26.57
CA THR A 710 19.73 -29.55 26.46
C THR A 710 20.28 -29.12 25.09
N ILE A 711 21.11 -28.07 25.09
CA ILE A 711 21.66 -27.46 23.87
C ILE A 711 22.59 -28.45 23.13
N PRO A 712 22.30 -28.83 21.87
CA PRO A 712 23.14 -29.74 21.10
C PRO A 712 24.33 -29.02 20.45
N ARG A 713 25.49 -29.67 20.38
CA ARG A 713 26.58 -29.24 19.49
C ARG A 713 26.23 -29.61 18.04
N VAL A 714 25.73 -28.64 17.28
CA VAL A 714 25.26 -28.83 15.89
C VAL A 714 26.42 -28.74 14.89
N LEU A 715 26.41 -29.63 13.89
CA LEU A 715 27.14 -29.44 12.63
C LEU A 715 26.12 -29.25 11.50
N ALA A 716 25.84 -27.99 11.16
CA ALA A 716 24.98 -27.66 10.03
C ALA A 716 25.77 -27.85 8.72
N LEU A 717 25.16 -28.53 7.74
CA LEU A 717 25.75 -28.76 6.42
C LEU A 717 24.74 -28.35 5.35
N THR A 718 25.08 -27.33 4.58
CA THR A 718 24.37 -26.95 3.36
C THR A 718 25.31 -27.07 2.17
N ASN A 719 24.77 -27.41 1.01
CA ASN A 719 25.49 -27.42 -0.27
C ASN A 719 25.27 -26.10 -1.05
N GLY A 720 24.51 -25.15 -0.50
CA GLY A 720 24.03 -23.97 -1.21
C GLY A 720 23.28 -24.35 -2.50
N SER A 721 23.53 -23.60 -3.56
CA SER A 721 23.06 -23.91 -4.93
C SER A 721 23.82 -25.08 -5.60
N GLY A 722 24.80 -25.69 -4.92
CA GLY A 722 25.78 -26.59 -5.52
C GLY A 722 26.84 -25.87 -6.37
N ILE A 723 26.81 -24.53 -6.43
CA ILE A 723 27.77 -23.67 -7.12
C ILE A 723 28.38 -22.74 -6.08
N VAL A 724 29.71 -22.59 -6.10
CA VAL A 724 30.44 -21.82 -5.07
C VAL A 724 30.26 -20.32 -5.28
N GLY A 725 29.68 -19.65 -4.27
CA GLY A 725 29.90 -18.21 -4.03
C GLY A 725 28.85 -17.22 -4.53
N LYS A 726 27.54 -17.50 -4.38
CA LYS A 726 26.48 -16.51 -4.66
C LYS A 726 25.22 -16.58 -3.78
N ASP A 727 24.64 -15.38 -3.59
CA ASP A 727 23.26 -15.00 -3.24
C ASP A 727 22.82 -14.89 -1.74
N PRO A 728 22.24 -13.74 -1.30
CA PRO A 728 21.62 -13.50 0.01
C PRO A 728 20.07 -13.66 0.03
N ILE A 729 19.40 -13.30 1.13
CA ILE A 729 17.96 -13.55 1.41
C ILE A 729 17.25 -12.28 1.93
N TYR A 730 15.96 -12.09 1.58
CA TYR A 730 15.09 -10.99 2.05
C TYR A 730 13.81 -11.52 2.75
N TYR A 731 13.17 -10.71 3.61
CA TYR A 731 11.87 -11.00 4.23
C TYR A 731 11.07 -9.72 4.58
N LYS A 732 9.73 -9.79 4.63
CA LYS A 732 8.86 -8.69 5.13
C LYS A 732 7.44 -9.17 5.51
N LEU A 733 7.13 -9.24 6.80
CA LEU A 733 5.77 -9.26 7.38
C LEU A 733 5.85 -9.05 8.90
N LEU A 734 5.67 -7.82 9.42
CA LEU A 734 6.00 -7.52 10.82
C LEU A 734 4.84 -7.76 11.82
N LYS A 735 3.75 -6.98 11.71
CA LYS A 735 2.84 -6.68 12.83
C LYS A 735 2.16 -7.89 13.51
N GLN A 736 1.72 -8.89 12.76
CA GLN A 736 1.08 -10.08 13.36
C GLN A 736 2.10 -11.10 13.85
N LEU A 737 3.30 -11.15 13.24
CA LEU A 737 4.38 -12.02 13.66
C LEU A 737 5.01 -11.52 14.98
N GLU A 738 5.04 -10.20 15.17
CA GLU A 738 5.45 -9.53 16.42
C GLU A 738 4.71 -10.09 17.64
N THR A 739 3.38 -10.20 17.61
CA THR A 739 2.63 -10.74 18.77
C THR A 739 3.00 -12.20 19.09
N ALA A 740 3.36 -13.01 18.09
CA ALA A 740 3.82 -14.38 18.30
C ALA A 740 5.29 -14.47 18.74
N LEU A 741 6.12 -13.48 18.39
CA LEU A 741 7.47 -13.31 18.95
C LEU A 741 7.39 -12.89 20.42
N VAL A 742 6.51 -11.94 20.75
CA VAL A 742 6.20 -11.53 22.14
C VAL A 742 5.71 -12.73 22.96
N ASP A 743 4.73 -13.51 22.47
CA ASP A 743 4.25 -14.72 23.15
C ASP A 743 5.39 -15.70 23.49
N MET A 744 6.37 -15.84 22.59
CA MET A 744 7.41 -16.88 22.68
C MET A 744 8.68 -16.43 23.41
N VAL A 745 9.10 -15.17 23.26
CA VAL A 745 10.25 -14.62 23.99
C VAL A 745 9.93 -14.54 25.49
N ASN A 746 8.72 -14.11 25.87
CA ASN A 746 8.32 -14.08 27.28
C ASN A 746 8.07 -15.49 27.87
N LEU A 747 7.79 -16.52 27.06
CA LEU A 747 7.73 -17.91 27.52
C LEU A 747 9.13 -18.47 27.84
N VAL A 748 10.12 -18.14 27.00
CA VAL A 748 11.51 -18.61 27.16
C VAL A 748 12.24 -17.83 28.24
N GLY A 749 12.02 -16.51 28.33
CA GLY A 749 12.85 -15.58 29.10
C GLY A 749 14.11 -15.14 28.32
N VAL A 750 14.79 -14.14 28.85
CA VAL A 750 16.07 -13.64 28.32
C VAL A 750 17.02 -13.36 29.48
N ASP A 751 18.27 -13.84 29.37
CA ASP A 751 19.36 -13.47 30.27
C ASP A 751 19.78 -12.02 29.99
N ILE A 752 19.72 -11.16 31.01
CA ILE A 752 20.04 -9.73 30.85
C ILE A 752 21.54 -9.47 30.64
N ASN A 753 22.42 -10.31 31.19
CA ASN A 753 23.87 -10.18 31.07
C ASN A 753 24.39 -10.78 29.75
N GLU A 754 23.79 -11.86 29.25
CA GLU A 754 24.01 -12.31 27.87
C GLU A 754 23.52 -11.22 26.89
N ALA A 755 22.35 -10.61 27.13
CA ALA A 755 21.80 -9.55 26.26
C ALA A 755 22.64 -8.26 26.22
N VAL A 756 23.51 -8.01 27.21
CA VAL A 756 24.47 -6.88 27.19
C VAL A 756 25.71 -7.19 26.35
N SER A 757 26.08 -8.47 26.23
CA SER A 757 27.33 -8.91 25.59
C SER A 757 27.15 -9.50 24.19
N ASP A 758 26.03 -10.15 23.89
CA ASP A 758 25.66 -10.62 22.55
C ASP A 758 24.50 -9.81 21.95
N VAL A 759 24.76 -9.27 20.76
CA VAL A 759 23.77 -8.55 19.93
C VAL A 759 22.62 -9.46 19.49
N SER A 760 22.83 -10.77 19.31
CA SER A 760 21.75 -11.68 18.89
C SER A 760 20.70 -11.89 20.00
N THR A 761 21.14 -12.09 21.25
CA THR A 761 20.27 -12.09 22.43
C THR A 761 19.70 -10.70 22.73
N ALA A 762 20.47 -9.61 22.55
CA ALA A 762 19.98 -8.23 22.71
C ALA A 762 18.73 -7.91 21.88
N ASN A 763 18.66 -8.42 20.64
CA ASN A 763 17.50 -8.23 19.75
C ASN A 763 16.19 -8.80 20.33
N LEU A 764 16.25 -9.81 21.21
CA LEU A 764 15.08 -10.41 21.84
C LEU A 764 14.40 -9.46 22.85
N LEU A 765 15.16 -8.56 23.49
CA LEU A 765 14.63 -7.60 24.48
C LEU A 765 13.49 -6.74 23.92
N THR A 766 13.48 -6.49 22.61
CA THR A 766 12.42 -5.72 21.93
C THR A 766 11.03 -6.37 21.99
N TYR A 767 10.96 -7.69 22.24
CA TYR A 767 9.72 -8.47 22.33
C TYR A 767 9.31 -8.80 23.77
N ILE A 768 10.06 -8.35 24.79
CA ILE A 768 9.71 -8.57 26.19
C ILE A 768 8.53 -7.65 26.57
N SER A 769 7.61 -8.19 27.37
CA SER A 769 6.48 -7.48 27.99
C SER A 769 6.94 -6.19 28.67
N GLY A 770 6.29 -5.05 28.41
CA GLY A 770 6.73 -3.71 28.85
C GLY A 770 7.73 -3.02 27.92
N LEU A 771 8.60 -3.77 27.24
CA LEU A 771 9.66 -3.25 26.37
C LEU A 771 9.26 -3.18 24.90
N GLY A 772 9.97 -2.34 24.16
CA GLY A 772 9.96 -2.23 22.71
C GLY A 772 11.34 -1.77 22.22
N PRO A 773 11.53 -1.45 20.92
CA PRO A 773 12.84 -1.11 20.37
C PRO A 773 13.49 0.12 21.05
N ARG A 774 12.72 1.15 21.43
CA ARG A 774 13.28 2.34 22.07
C ARG A 774 13.68 2.06 23.52
N LYS A 775 12.80 1.39 24.27
CA LYS A 775 13.04 1.05 25.67
C LYS A 775 14.13 -0.01 25.85
N ALA A 776 14.23 -1.00 24.96
CA ALA A 776 15.31 -2.00 24.99
C ALA A 776 16.69 -1.36 24.72
N SER A 777 16.78 -0.46 23.74
CA SER A 777 18.00 0.31 23.48
C SER A 777 18.41 1.19 24.68
N GLN A 778 17.44 1.83 25.34
CA GLN A 778 17.68 2.60 26.56
C GLN A 778 18.14 1.73 27.74
N LEU A 779 17.50 0.57 27.95
CA LEU A 779 17.85 -0.39 29.01
C LEU A 779 19.32 -0.82 28.92
N LEU A 780 19.76 -1.27 27.73
CA LEU A 780 21.16 -1.65 27.49
C LEU A 780 22.12 -0.47 27.68
N LYS A 781 21.74 0.74 27.25
CA LYS A 781 22.55 1.95 27.45
C LYS A 781 22.73 2.28 28.94
N VAL A 782 21.67 2.16 29.75
CA VAL A 782 21.75 2.45 31.19
C VAL A 782 22.49 1.36 31.96
N ILE A 783 22.33 0.08 31.62
CA ILE A 783 23.12 -1.00 32.24
C ILE A 783 24.62 -0.79 31.99
N ASN A 784 25.01 -0.43 30.77
CA ASN A 784 26.41 -0.08 30.46
C ASN A 784 26.90 1.16 31.23
N MET A 785 26.05 2.15 31.49
CA MET A 785 26.38 3.29 32.37
C MET A 785 26.52 2.92 33.85
N ASN A 786 25.79 1.89 34.32
CA ASN A 786 25.84 1.39 35.69
C ASN A 786 26.99 0.37 35.93
N GLY A 787 27.73 -0.04 34.89
CA GLY A 787 28.88 -0.94 35.01
C GLY A 787 28.86 -2.18 34.11
N GLY A 788 27.80 -2.39 33.32
CA GLY A 788 27.72 -3.46 32.31
C GLY A 788 27.32 -4.85 32.83
N VAL A 789 26.99 -4.97 34.12
CA VAL A 789 26.52 -6.23 34.76
C VAL A 789 25.33 -5.92 35.66
N VAL A 790 24.38 -6.84 35.75
CA VAL A 790 23.22 -6.79 36.66
C VAL A 790 23.24 -8.03 37.56
N ASN A 791 23.22 -7.84 38.87
CA ASN A 791 23.30 -8.88 39.91
C ASN A 791 21.92 -9.21 40.50
N SER A 792 20.97 -8.25 40.47
CA SER A 792 19.58 -8.49 40.85
C SER A 792 18.58 -7.67 40.03
N ARG A 793 17.38 -8.22 39.81
CA ARG A 793 16.25 -7.58 39.12
C ARG A 793 15.86 -6.21 39.70
N MET A 794 16.20 -5.94 40.96
CA MET A 794 15.91 -4.65 41.62
C MET A 794 16.84 -3.51 41.16
N GLU A 795 18.05 -3.81 40.67
CA GLU A 795 18.99 -2.80 40.17
C GLU A 795 18.45 -2.06 38.94
N LEU A 796 17.58 -2.71 38.17
CA LEU A 796 16.89 -2.12 37.01
C LEU A 796 15.99 -0.93 37.38
N LEU A 797 15.49 -0.88 38.63
CA LEU A 797 14.74 0.25 39.19
C LEU A 797 15.64 1.37 39.76
N GLY A 798 16.96 1.22 39.69
CA GLY A 798 17.91 2.12 40.36
C GLY A 798 18.15 1.79 41.84
N VAL A 799 17.60 0.68 42.36
CA VAL A 799 17.91 0.24 43.74
C VAL A 799 19.34 -0.27 43.76
N ASN A 800 20.21 0.39 44.56
CA ASN A 800 21.67 0.16 44.61
C ASN A 800 22.45 0.49 43.32
N ALA A 801 21.81 1.07 42.29
CA ALA A 801 22.46 1.48 41.04
C ALA A 801 22.41 3.02 40.85
N GLN A 802 23.32 3.58 40.04
CA GLN A 802 23.45 5.04 39.93
C GLN A 802 22.36 5.70 39.05
N TYR A 803 21.88 4.98 38.04
CA TYR A 803 20.81 5.44 37.16
C TYR A 803 19.70 4.36 37.04
N PRO A 804 18.40 4.71 37.19
CA PRO A 804 17.32 3.76 36.96
C PRO A 804 17.20 3.43 35.47
N ALA A 805 17.14 2.15 35.13
CA ALA A 805 17.06 1.70 33.74
C ALA A 805 15.63 1.71 33.19
N MET A 806 14.62 1.65 34.07
CA MET A 806 13.20 1.66 33.73
C MET A 806 12.33 2.14 34.90
N GLY A 807 11.08 2.52 34.60
CA GLY A 807 10.06 2.83 35.60
C GLY A 807 9.35 1.59 36.16
N VAL A 808 8.45 1.80 37.12
CA VAL A 808 7.83 0.74 37.92
C VAL A 808 6.75 -0.03 37.13
N LYS A 809 5.96 0.64 36.29
CA LYS A 809 4.98 -0.03 35.42
C LYS A 809 5.66 -0.89 34.36
N VAL A 810 6.73 -0.37 33.73
CA VAL A 810 7.54 -1.13 32.77
C VAL A 810 8.24 -2.32 33.45
N TRP A 811 8.81 -2.10 34.64
CA TRP A 811 9.46 -3.16 35.42
C TRP A 811 8.50 -4.28 35.82
N ASN A 812 7.33 -3.95 36.39
CA ASN A 812 6.29 -4.93 36.72
C ASN A 812 5.90 -5.78 35.49
N ASN A 813 5.89 -5.19 34.29
CA ASN A 813 5.59 -5.93 33.07
C ASN A 813 6.72 -6.87 32.61
N CYS A 814 7.99 -6.56 32.88
CA CYS A 814 9.14 -7.30 32.32
C CYS A 814 9.89 -8.19 33.33
N ALA A 815 9.84 -7.89 34.63
CA ALA A 815 10.82 -8.39 35.61
C ALA A 815 10.89 -9.92 35.71
N SER A 816 9.78 -10.64 35.57
CA SER A 816 9.76 -12.12 35.58
C SER A 816 10.39 -12.76 34.34
N PHE A 817 10.50 -12.02 33.23
CA PHE A 817 10.94 -12.52 31.92
C PHE A 817 12.41 -12.18 31.62
N LEU A 818 12.99 -11.26 32.39
CA LEU A 818 14.43 -11.05 32.48
C LEU A 818 14.97 -11.93 33.60
N TYR A 819 15.93 -12.81 33.33
CA TYR A 819 16.58 -13.62 34.36
C TYR A 819 18.06 -13.30 34.49
N ILE A 820 18.61 -13.67 35.65
CA ILE A 820 20.01 -13.47 36.02
C ILE A 820 20.51 -14.83 36.51
N ASP A 821 21.63 -15.29 35.95
CA ASP A 821 22.16 -16.61 36.27
C ASP A 821 22.68 -16.64 37.73
N TYR A 822 22.29 -17.68 38.49
CA TYR A 822 22.53 -17.74 39.95
C TYR A 822 23.90 -18.36 40.29
N ASP A 823 24.79 -17.58 40.92
CA ASP A 823 26.04 -18.09 41.49
C ASP A 823 25.94 -18.31 43.01
N ASN A 824 26.06 -19.58 43.41
CA ASN A 824 26.10 -20.03 44.80
C ASN A 824 27.38 -19.59 45.56
N ALA A 825 28.34 -18.94 44.89
CA ALA A 825 29.48 -18.29 45.52
C ALA A 825 29.17 -16.87 46.03
N ASP A 826 28.14 -16.20 45.52
CA ASP A 826 27.83 -14.80 45.83
C ASP A 826 26.61 -14.67 46.78
N PRO A 827 26.78 -14.17 48.03
CA PRO A 827 25.70 -14.00 48.99
C PRO A 827 24.63 -12.97 48.60
N ASP A 828 24.92 -12.05 47.68
CA ASP A 828 24.01 -10.97 47.32
C ASP A 828 23.04 -11.36 46.18
N THR A 829 23.22 -12.54 45.56
CA THR A 829 22.30 -13.10 44.56
C THR A 829 21.09 -13.82 45.19
N ASP A 830 19.87 -13.53 44.72
CA ASP A 830 18.66 -14.30 45.06
C ASP A 830 18.43 -15.38 43.99
N TYR A 831 18.24 -16.64 44.42
CA TYR A 831 17.93 -17.77 43.53
C TYR A 831 16.67 -17.52 42.70
N LEU A 832 15.72 -16.74 43.22
CA LEU A 832 14.46 -16.44 42.53
C LEU A 832 14.64 -15.53 41.29
N ASP A 833 15.73 -14.76 41.20
CA ASP A 833 16.06 -13.99 39.99
C ASP A 833 16.44 -14.89 38.79
N ASN A 834 16.79 -16.17 39.05
CA ASN A 834 16.95 -17.23 38.05
C ASN A 834 15.68 -18.09 37.87
N THR A 835 14.49 -17.52 38.07
CA THR A 835 13.20 -18.24 37.89
C THR A 835 12.15 -17.39 37.16
N ARG A 836 11.12 -18.02 36.60
CA ARG A 836 9.94 -17.31 36.08
C ARG A 836 9.01 -16.75 37.17
N VAL A 837 9.34 -16.90 38.47
CA VAL A 837 8.57 -16.28 39.55
C VAL A 837 8.72 -14.76 39.43
N HIS A 838 7.61 -14.03 39.56
CA HIS A 838 7.63 -12.56 39.56
C HIS A 838 8.04 -12.04 40.96
N PRO A 839 8.82 -10.95 41.08
CA PRO A 839 9.19 -10.36 42.38
C PRO A 839 8.05 -10.11 43.37
N GLU A 840 6.81 -9.88 42.91
CA GLU A 840 5.64 -9.74 43.80
C GLU A 840 5.30 -11.02 44.60
N ASP A 841 5.78 -12.17 44.15
CA ASP A 841 5.52 -13.51 44.70
C ASP A 841 6.74 -14.11 45.41
N TYR A 842 7.85 -13.37 45.54
CA TYR A 842 9.08 -13.89 46.16
C TYR A 842 8.87 -14.33 47.60
N ASP A 843 8.10 -13.58 48.40
CA ASP A 843 7.80 -13.97 49.78
C ASP A 843 6.88 -15.20 49.86
N ILE A 844 6.09 -15.46 48.82
CA ILE A 844 5.32 -16.71 48.69
C ILE A 844 6.28 -17.86 48.36
N GLY A 845 7.23 -17.68 47.44
CA GLY A 845 8.27 -18.68 47.14
C GLY A 845 9.19 -19.00 48.33
N ARG A 846 9.65 -17.97 49.05
CA ARG A 846 10.44 -18.10 50.29
C ARG A 846 9.66 -18.84 51.37
N LYS A 847 8.36 -18.56 51.54
CA LYS A 847 7.52 -19.29 52.49
C LYS A 847 7.24 -20.74 52.06
N ILE A 848 7.00 -21.01 50.77
CA ILE A 848 6.90 -22.38 50.24
C ILE A 848 8.18 -23.19 50.54
N ALA A 849 9.35 -22.57 50.39
CA ALA A 849 10.63 -23.18 50.74
C ALA A 849 10.77 -23.44 52.25
N ALA A 850 10.30 -22.52 53.12
CA ALA A 850 10.29 -22.72 54.57
C ALA A 850 9.34 -23.86 55.00
N ASP A 851 8.10 -23.84 54.49
CA ASP A 851 7.06 -24.84 54.76
C ASP A 851 7.53 -26.24 54.29
N ALA A 852 8.19 -26.35 53.12
CA ALA A 852 8.78 -27.59 52.62
C ALA A 852 10.02 -28.08 53.39
N LEU A 853 10.69 -27.21 54.15
CA LEU A 853 11.81 -27.55 55.03
C LEU A 853 11.37 -27.85 56.47
N GLU A 854 10.08 -27.72 56.81
CA GLU A 854 9.53 -27.82 58.18
C GLU A 854 10.16 -26.84 59.19
N LEU A 855 10.61 -25.66 58.74
CA LEU A 855 11.21 -24.63 59.61
C LEU A 855 10.14 -23.89 60.43
N ASP A 856 10.47 -23.50 61.67
CA ASP A 856 9.61 -22.65 62.49
C ASP A 856 9.94 -21.15 62.40
N GLU A 857 9.12 -20.30 63.01
CA GLU A 857 9.27 -18.83 62.96
C GLU A 857 10.57 -18.32 63.61
N GLU A 858 11.20 -19.08 64.51
CA GLU A 858 12.49 -18.72 65.12
C GLU A 858 13.65 -19.10 64.19
N ASP A 859 13.62 -20.31 63.60
CA ASP A 859 14.61 -20.78 62.61
C ASP A 859 14.59 -19.95 61.31
N ILE A 860 13.40 -19.66 60.76
CA ILE A 860 13.20 -18.79 59.59
C ILE A 860 13.85 -17.43 59.81
N LYS A 861 13.64 -16.86 61.00
CA LYS A 861 14.18 -15.55 61.33
C LYS A 861 15.70 -15.58 61.54
N ALA A 862 16.23 -16.58 62.24
CA ALA A 862 17.67 -16.69 62.45
C ALA A 862 18.45 -16.78 61.13
N GLU A 863 18.00 -17.62 60.19
CA GLU A 863 18.61 -17.75 58.86
C GLU A 863 18.50 -16.45 58.05
N THR A 864 17.37 -15.73 58.16
CA THR A 864 17.15 -14.46 57.46
C THR A 864 17.96 -13.29 58.02
N ASP A 865 18.07 -13.20 59.36
CA ASP A 865 18.84 -12.15 60.04
C ASP A 865 20.37 -12.36 59.88
N GLU A 866 20.85 -13.61 59.71
CA GLU A 866 22.28 -13.91 59.45
C GLU A 866 22.67 -13.88 57.96
N ASN A 867 21.80 -14.38 57.06
CA ASN A 867 22.15 -14.64 55.65
C ASN A 867 21.26 -13.90 54.62
N GLY A 868 20.35 -13.03 55.05
CA GLY A 868 19.46 -12.25 54.16
C GLY A 868 18.24 -13.01 53.62
N GLN A 869 17.34 -12.29 52.93
CA GLN A 869 16.01 -12.82 52.57
C GLN A 869 16.02 -14.04 51.63
N GLY A 870 17.04 -14.18 50.78
CA GLY A 870 17.21 -15.35 49.90
C GLY A 870 17.68 -16.63 50.63
N ALA A 871 18.07 -16.55 51.90
CA ALA A 871 18.71 -17.66 52.63
C ALA A 871 17.89 -18.96 52.64
N ILE A 872 16.57 -18.86 52.83
CA ILE A 872 15.67 -20.01 52.93
C ILE A 872 15.66 -20.82 51.62
N VAL A 873 15.56 -20.13 50.48
CA VAL A 873 15.55 -20.77 49.15
C VAL A 873 16.93 -21.36 48.86
N ARG A 874 18.02 -20.62 49.14
CA ARG A 874 19.39 -21.15 49.00
C ARG A 874 19.64 -22.38 49.88
N LYS A 875 19.03 -22.47 51.07
CA LYS A 875 19.07 -23.65 51.95
C LYS A 875 18.33 -24.85 51.32
N LEU A 876 17.12 -24.67 50.78
CA LEU A 876 16.36 -25.71 50.08
C LEU A 876 17.18 -26.34 48.93
N ILE A 877 17.82 -25.49 48.11
CA ILE A 877 18.65 -25.93 46.97
C ILE A 877 19.94 -26.62 47.43
N LYS A 878 20.59 -26.09 48.48
CA LYS A 878 21.84 -26.62 49.05
C LYS A 878 21.67 -27.95 49.80
N GLU A 879 20.48 -28.25 50.29
CA GLU A 879 20.12 -29.51 50.94
C GLU A 879 19.59 -30.59 49.97
N ASP A 880 19.50 -30.30 48.66
CA ASP A 880 18.95 -31.22 47.63
C ASP A 880 17.51 -31.65 47.96
N ALA A 881 16.72 -30.70 48.50
CA ALA A 881 15.42 -30.93 49.14
C ALA A 881 14.21 -30.49 48.29
N GLN A 882 14.41 -30.11 47.02
CA GLN A 882 13.39 -29.59 46.10
C GLN A 882 12.19 -30.54 45.92
N ASP A 883 12.43 -31.86 45.96
CA ASP A 883 11.37 -32.87 45.83
C ASP A 883 10.28 -32.73 46.91
N LYS A 884 10.63 -32.25 48.12
CA LYS A 884 9.68 -32.04 49.24
C LYS A 884 8.57 -31.04 48.92
N VAL A 885 8.78 -30.12 47.98
CA VAL A 885 7.77 -29.14 47.56
C VAL A 885 6.55 -29.83 46.91
N ASN A 886 6.67 -31.11 46.51
CA ASN A 886 5.54 -31.93 46.08
C ASN A 886 4.60 -32.34 47.21
N ASP A 887 5.08 -32.45 48.46
CA ASP A 887 4.29 -32.92 49.61
C ASP A 887 3.34 -31.84 50.17
N LEU A 888 3.46 -30.59 49.70
CA LEU A 888 2.64 -29.46 50.12
C LEU A 888 1.23 -29.46 49.49
N LEU A 889 0.20 -29.33 50.32
CA LEU A 889 -1.21 -29.23 49.90
C LEU A 889 -1.55 -27.82 49.39
N LEU A 890 -1.13 -27.51 48.16
CA LEU A 890 -1.31 -26.19 47.54
C LEU A 890 -2.78 -25.70 47.47
N GLU A 891 -3.77 -26.59 47.48
CA GLU A 891 -5.19 -26.20 47.50
C GLU A 891 -5.61 -25.56 48.84
N GLU A 892 -5.17 -26.11 49.98
CA GLU A 892 -5.44 -25.51 51.29
C GLU A 892 -4.70 -24.17 51.45
N TYR A 893 -3.48 -24.07 50.90
CA TYR A 893 -2.71 -22.83 50.88
C TYR A 893 -3.38 -21.75 50.01
N ALA A 894 -3.92 -22.13 48.84
CA ALA A 894 -4.68 -21.23 47.99
C ALA A 894 -5.98 -20.76 48.65
N GLU A 895 -6.72 -21.64 49.33
CA GLU A 895 -7.91 -21.23 50.09
C GLU A 895 -7.55 -20.29 51.25
N GLN A 896 -6.40 -20.45 51.92
CA GLN A 896 -5.95 -19.48 52.92
C GLN A 896 -5.62 -18.11 52.33
N LEU A 897 -5.00 -18.05 51.13
CA LEU A 897 -4.73 -16.77 50.45
C LEU A 897 -6.02 -16.08 49.98
N GLU A 898 -7.00 -16.82 49.42
CA GLU A 898 -8.27 -16.22 49.01
C GLU A 898 -9.08 -15.74 50.23
N ASN A 899 -9.13 -16.49 51.33
CA ASN A 899 -9.85 -16.08 52.54
C ASN A 899 -9.19 -14.91 53.31
N ASN A 900 -7.87 -14.86 53.38
CA ASN A 900 -7.15 -13.86 54.20
C ASN A 900 -6.77 -12.59 53.41
N LEU A 901 -6.48 -12.70 52.12
CA LEU A 901 -5.96 -11.60 51.29
C LEU A 901 -6.84 -11.31 50.05
N ASN A 902 -7.91 -12.08 49.80
CA ASN A 902 -8.76 -11.96 48.62
C ASN A 902 -8.00 -12.09 47.28
N GLN A 903 -6.87 -12.81 47.28
CA GLN A 903 -6.04 -13.07 46.11
C GLN A 903 -6.23 -14.50 45.61
N ARG A 904 -6.42 -14.67 44.28
CA ARG A 904 -6.43 -15.99 43.64
C ARG A 904 -5.07 -16.26 43.01
N LYS A 905 -4.33 -17.20 43.60
CA LYS A 905 -2.96 -17.56 43.20
C LYS A 905 -2.73 -19.06 43.08
N ARG A 906 -3.77 -19.90 42.93
CA ARG A 906 -3.62 -21.37 42.88
C ARG A 906 -2.75 -21.84 41.71
N ALA A 907 -2.92 -21.26 40.53
CA ALA A 907 -2.07 -21.52 39.36
C ALA A 907 -0.69 -20.84 39.46
N THR A 908 -0.58 -19.72 40.20
CA THR A 908 0.69 -19.10 40.54
C THR A 908 1.52 -20.00 41.47
N LEU A 909 0.93 -20.54 42.55
CA LEU A 909 1.56 -21.49 43.49
C LEU A 909 2.09 -22.74 42.77
N GLU A 910 1.31 -23.31 41.85
CA GLU A 910 1.74 -24.42 40.99
C GLU A 910 2.96 -24.05 40.12
N THR A 911 3.01 -22.81 39.63
CA THR A 911 4.14 -22.32 38.82
C THR A 911 5.38 -22.09 39.68
N ILE A 912 5.23 -21.54 40.89
CA ILE A 912 6.31 -21.39 41.88
C ILE A 912 6.88 -22.76 42.28
N ARG A 913 6.02 -23.77 42.51
CA ARG A 913 6.47 -25.14 42.78
C ARG A 913 7.34 -25.70 41.66
N ALA A 914 6.91 -25.56 40.40
CA ALA A 914 7.65 -26.06 39.25
C ALA A 914 9.02 -25.37 39.09
N GLU A 915 9.07 -24.03 39.21
CA GLU A 915 10.30 -23.26 39.08
C GLU A 915 11.27 -23.46 40.26
N LEU A 916 10.77 -23.75 41.48
CA LEU A 916 11.62 -24.17 42.61
C LEU A 916 12.21 -25.57 42.44
N GLN A 917 11.58 -26.44 41.65
CA GLN A 917 12.08 -27.78 41.34
C GLN A 917 13.08 -27.76 40.18
N GLN A 918 12.73 -27.07 39.10
CA GLN A 918 13.63 -26.84 37.96
C GLN A 918 13.46 -25.40 37.45
N PRO A 919 14.42 -24.50 37.73
CA PRO A 919 14.36 -23.13 37.24
C PRO A 919 14.35 -23.12 35.71
N TYR A 920 13.50 -22.28 35.12
CA TYR A 920 13.44 -22.05 33.68
C TYR A 920 13.32 -23.33 32.81
N GLU A 921 12.53 -24.34 33.23
CA GLU A 921 12.31 -25.55 32.41
C GLU A 921 11.84 -25.18 30.98
N GLU A 922 12.28 -25.96 29.99
CA GLU A 922 11.89 -25.80 28.58
C GLU A 922 10.43 -26.21 28.34
N LEU A 923 9.54 -25.21 28.29
CA LEU A 923 8.09 -25.38 28.14
C LEU A 923 7.62 -25.52 26.68
N ARG A 924 8.48 -25.27 25.67
CA ARG A 924 8.09 -25.35 24.25
C ARG A 924 7.90 -26.80 23.78
N LYS A 925 7.09 -27.00 22.74
CA LYS A 925 6.91 -28.33 22.12
C LYS A 925 8.23 -28.90 21.59
N GLN A 926 8.35 -30.22 21.56
CA GLN A 926 9.54 -30.88 21.01
C GLN A 926 9.74 -30.53 19.51
N PHE A 927 10.99 -30.18 19.15
CA PHE A 927 11.43 -29.91 17.78
C PHE A 927 10.80 -30.84 16.72
N VAL A 928 10.13 -30.25 15.73
CA VAL A 928 9.35 -30.97 14.72
C VAL A 928 10.21 -31.21 13.48
N PHE A 929 10.42 -32.49 13.15
CA PHE A 929 11.06 -32.87 11.90
C PHE A 929 10.16 -32.56 10.69
N LEU A 930 10.73 -31.93 9.67
CA LEU A 930 10.03 -31.64 8.41
C LEU A 930 9.43 -32.92 7.80
N GLY A 931 8.13 -32.87 7.50
CA GLY A 931 7.44 -33.93 6.77
C GLY A 931 7.99 -34.11 5.36
N THR A 932 7.80 -35.31 4.77
CA THR A 932 8.33 -35.62 3.43
C THR A 932 7.87 -34.61 2.37
N ASP A 933 6.61 -34.17 2.41
CA ASP A 933 6.06 -33.18 1.48
C ASP A 933 6.60 -31.76 1.70
N ALA A 934 6.94 -31.40 2.95
CA ALA A 934 7.61 -30.12 3.24
C ALA A 934 9.04 -30.12 2.71
N ILE A 935 9.79 -31.21 2.95
CA ILE A 935 11.13 -31.42 2.37
C ILE A 935 11.06 -31.37 0.84
N PHE A 936 10.10 -32.08 0.24
CA PHE A 936 9.89 -32.10 -1.21
C PHE A 936 9.66 -30.70 -1.78
N THR A 937 8.73 -29.94 -1.18
CA THR A 937 8.40 -28.57 -1.59
C THR A 937 9.60 -27.64 -1.46
N MET A 938 10.38 -27.73 -0.37
CA MET A 938 11.59 -26.92 -0.17
C MET A 938 12.72 -27.22 -1.17
N PHE A 939 12.82 -28.44 -1.70
CA PHE A 939 13.85 -28.83 -2.67
C PHE A 939 13.46 -28.67 -4.15
N THR A 940 12.17 -28.54 -4.46
CA THR A 940 11.66 -28.48 -5.85
C THR A 940 10.90 -27.21 -6.19
N GLY A 941 10.41 -26.47 -5.18
CA GLY A 941 9.38 -25.44 -5.33
C GLY A 941 7.97 -25.99 -5.53
N GLU A 942 7.79 -27.31 -5.68
CA GLU A 942 6.53 -27.93 -6.08
C GLU A 942 5.68 -28.36 -4.89
N THR A 943 4.42 -27.92 -4.87
CA THR A 943 3.47 -28.19 -3.78
C THR A 943 2.67 -29.47 -4.04
N ALA A 944 1.70 -29.78 -3.17
CA ALA A 944 0.66 -30.77 -3.45
C ALA A 944 -0.22 -30.42 -4.68
N GLU A 945 -0.32 -29.13 -5.02
CA GLU A 945 -1.22 -28.65 -6.07
C GLU A 945 -0.55 -28.43 -7.43
N SER A 946 0.70 -27.98 -7.46
CA SER A 946 1.43 -27.67 -8.70
C SER A 946 1.98 -28.92 -9.39
N LEU A 947 2.29 -29.99 -8.63
CA LEU A 947 2.76 -31.26 -9.16
C LEU A 947 1.99 -32.46 -8.56
N ALA A 948 0.80 -32.69 -9.13
CA ALA A 948 -0.13 -33.73 -8.74
C ALA A 948 -0.09 -34.98 -9.65
N GLN A 949 -0.54 -36.12 -9.11
CA GLN A 949 -0.72 -37.34 -9.89
C GLN A 949 -1.78 -37.13 -10.98
N GLY A 950 -1.50 -37.58 -12.21
CA GLY A 950 -2.37 -37.40 -13.36
C GLY A 950 -2.14 -36.10 -14.16
N MET A 951 -1.28 -35.19 -13.70
CA MET A 951 -0.89 -34.01 -14.50
C MET A 951 -0.09 -34.41 -15.75
N ILE A 952 -0.19 -33.59 -16.80
CA ILE A 952 0.62 -33.71 -18.03
C ILE A 952 1.70 -32.63 -17.97
N VAL A 953 2.95 -33.05 -18.08
CA VAL A 953 4.14 -32.23 -17.83
C VAL A 953 5.22 -32.49 -18.89
N PRO A 954 6.02 -31.50 -19.28
CA PRO A 954 7.21 -31.75 -20.09
C PRO A 954 8.24 -32.57 -19.30
N ILE A 955 8.79 -33.60 -19.93
CA ILE A 955 10.00 -34.29 -19.46
C ILE A 955 11.09 -34.16 -20.51
N THR A 956 12.33 -33.90 -20.08
CA THR A 956 13.52 -33.94 -20.93
C THR A 956 14.19 -35.30 -20.78
N ILE A 957 14.27 -36.07 -21.88
CA ILE A 957 14.77 -37.45 -21.88
C ILE A 957 16.28 -37.46 -21.65
N LYS A 958 16.75 -38.14 -20.61
CA LYS A 958 18.18 -38.36 -20.31
C LYS A 958 18.73 -39.55 -21.08
N ARG A 959 18.05 -40.70 -21.00
CA ARG A 959 18.53 -41.99 -21.54
C ARG A 959 17.37 -42.85 -22.00
N VAL A 960 17.49 -43.39 -23.21
CA VAL A 960 16.58 -44.40 -23.76
C VAL A 960 17.22 -45.77 -23.59
N SER A 961 16.71 -46.59 -22.70
CA SER A 961 16.98 -48.04 -22.65
C SER A 961 15.93 -48.78 -23.51
N ASP A 962 15.98 -50.11 -23.57
CA ASP A 962 14.97 -50.89 -24.30
C ASP A 962 13.79 -51.32 -23.40
N ASP A 963 13.94 -51.14 -22.09
CA ASP A 963 13.07 -51.58 -20.99
C ASP A 963 12.56 -50.43 -20.10
N HIS A 964 13.27 -49.29 -20.08
CA HIS A 964 12.84 -48.03 -19.45
C HIS A 964 13.39 -46.80 -20.19
N ILE A 965 12.73 -45.64 -20.04
CA ILE A 965 13.29 -44.35 -20.42
C ILE A 965 13.50 -43.53 -19.15
N ASP A 966 14.73 -43.05 -18.94
CA ASP A 966 15.04 -42.06 -17.91
C ASP A 966 14.86 -40.65 -18.50
N GLY A 967 14.20 -39.79 -17.76
CA GLY A 967 14.06 -38.36 -18.04
C GLY A 967 14.26 -37.50 -16.80
N LYS A 968 14.03 -36.20 -16.96
CA LYS A 968 13.95 -35.22 -15.88
C LYS A 968 12.75 -34.32 -16.09
N LEU A 969 12.08 -33.95 -15.02
CA LEU A 969 11.15 -32.82 -14.98
C LEU A 969 11.95 -31.52 -14.84
N ASP A 970 11.35 -30.40 -15.26
CA ASP A 970 12.01 -29.08 -15.25
C ASP A 970 12.30 -28.61 -13.81
N CYS A 971 11.40 -28.90 -12.86
CA CYS A 971 11.60 -28.76 -11.40
C CYS A 971 12.63 -29.75 -10.79
N GLY A 972 13.37 -30.47 -11.63
CA GLY A 972 14.56 -31.21 -11.25
C GLY A 972 14.34 -32.62 -10.69
N ILE A 973 13.11 -33.10 -10.65
CA ILE A 973 12.72 -34.46 -10.26
C ILE A 973 13.10 -35.45 -11.37
N ASP A 974 13.57 -36.65 -11.01
CA ASP A 974 13.89 -37.69 -11.99
C ASP A 974 12.63 -38.43 -12.45
N ALA A 975 12.46 -38.58 -13.77
CA ALA A 975 11.27 -39.13 -14.39
C ALA A 975 11.55 -40.51 -14.98
N LEU A 976 10.73 -41.51 -14.66
CA LEU A 976 10.90 -42.90 -15.11
C LEU A 976 9.69 -43.34 -15.93
N VAL A 977 9.92 -43.71 -17.20
CA VAL A 977 8.91 -44.35 -18.06
C VAL A 977 9.18 -45.86 -18.10
N PRO A 978 8.34 -46.72 -17.51
CA PRO A 978 8.46 -48.17 -17.63
C PRO A 978 8.00 -48.66 -19.03
N GLU A 979 8.46 -49.84 -19.45
CA GLU A 979 8.13 -50.50 -20.72
C GLU A 979 6.64 -50.39 -21.12
N SER A 980 5.72 -50.66 -20.20
CA SER A 980 4.26 -50.64 -20.44
C SER A 980 3.67 -49.25 -20.71
N GLU A 981 4.44 -48.17 -20.48
CA GLU A 981 3.99 -46.78 -20.56
C GLU A 981 4.81 -45.94 -21.56
N MET A 982 5.65 -46.59 -22.40
CA MET A 982 6.46 -45.90 -23.41
C MET A 982 5.69 -45.44 -24.64
N THR A 983 4.84 -46.29 -25.21
CA THR A 983 4.14 -46.00 -26.47
C THR A 983 2.98 -46.97 -26.68
N ASP A 984 1.97 -46.55 -27.46
CA ASP A 984 0.91 -47.42 -27.97
C ASP A 984 1.32 -48.17 -29.26
N ARG A 985 2.48 -47.83 -29.85
CA ARG A 985 2.91 -48.23 -31.20
C ARG A 985 4.06 -49.25 -31.16
N TYR A 986 3.72 -50.48 -30.75
CA TYR A 986 4.64 -51.62 -30.65
C TYR A 986 5.28 -52.07 -31.98
N ASP A 987 4.86 -51.52 -33.11
CA ASP A 987 5.41 -51.76 -34.44
C ASP A 987 6.67 -50.94 -34.76
N ILE A 988 6.99 -49.91 -33.95
CA ILE A 988 8.11 -48.99 -34.17
C ILE A 988 9.14 -49.09 -33.03
N PRO A 989 10.45 -49.28 -33.31
CA PRO A 989 11.47 -49.32 -32.26
C PRO A 989 11.55 -48.00 -31.48
N ILE A 990 11.52 -48.09 -30.14
CA ILE A 990 11.51 -46.94 -29.20
C ILE A 990 12.61 -45.90 -29.52
N ARG A 991 13.82 -46.37 -29.86
CA ARG A 991 14.98 -45.54 -30.25
C ARG A 991 14.82 -44.74 -31.55
N SER A 992 13.71 -44.92 -32.27
CA SER A 992 13.32 -44.12 -33.44
C SER A 992 12.09 -43.23 -33.20
N LEU A 993 11.42 -43.39 -32.05
CA LEU A 993 10.37 -42.50 -31.56
C LEU A 993 10.94 -41.39 -30.66
N TYR A 994 11.93 -41.73 -29.82
CA TYR A 994 12.48 -40.84 -28.81
C TYR A 994 14.01 -40.75 -28.89
N ALA A 995 14.54 -39.52 -28.84
CA ALA A 995 15.97 -39.22 -28.80
C ALA A 995 16.42 -38.73 -27.40
N PRO A 996 17.66 -39.02 -26.97
CA PRO A 996 18.24 -38.37 -25.80
C PRO A 996 18.31 -36.84 -25.97
N HIS A 997 18.03 -36.11 -24.88
CA HIS A 997 17.86 -34.65 -24.80
C HIS A 997 16.65 -34.08 -25.55
N GLN A 998 15.72 -34.93 -26.02
CA GLN A 998 14.41 -34.48 -26.51
C GLN A 998 13.49 -34.16 -25.32
N THR A 999 12.78 -33.04 -25.38
CA THR A 999 11.68 -32.73 -24.46
C THR A 999 10.35 -33.23 -25.04
N THR A 1000 9.56 -33.93 -24.23
CA THR A 1000 8.27 -34.54 -24.62
C THR A 1000 7.25 -34.43 -23.49
N LEU A 1001 5.97 -34.23 -23.82
CA LEU A 1001 4.90 -34.26 -22.83
C LEU A 1001 4.67 -35.69 -22.33
N ALA A 1002 4.61 -35.87 -21.01
CA ALA A 1002 4.32 -37.13 -20.35
C ALA A 1002 3.30 -36.92 -19.22
N LYS A 1003 2.51 -37.96 -18.91
CA LYS A 1003 1.50 -37.92 -17.84
C LYS A 1003 2.04 -38.58 -16.57
N ILE A 1004 1.98 -37.90 -15.42
CA ILE A 1004 2.42 -38.45 -14.13
C ILE A 1004 1.48 -39.59 -13.72
N THR A 1005 2.00 -40.81 -13.65
CA THR A 1005 1.23 -41.99 -13.20
C THR A 1005 1.36 -42.22 -11.70
N TYR A 1006 2.50 -41.86 -11.10
CA TYR A 1006 2.76 -41.90 -9.65
C TYR A 1006 3.93 -40.98 -9.28
N LEU A 1007 3.90 -40.35 -8.11
CA LEU A 1007 4.94 -39.42 -7.64
C LEU A 1007 5.47 -39.86 -6.26
N ASN A 1008 6.75 -40.22 -6.19
CA ASN A 1008 7.42 -40.56 -4.92
C ASN A 1008 8.16 -39.34 -4.35
N ARG A 1009 7.45 -38.59 -3.51
CA ARG A 1009 7.95 -37.38 -2.84
C ARG A 1009 9.13 -37.64 -1.89
N LYS A 1010 9.36 -38.88 -1.46
CA LYS A 1010 10.49 -39.25 -0.58
C LYS A 1010 11.80 -39.45 -1.33
N SER A 1011 11.75 -39.87 -2.60
CA SER A 1011 12.95 -40.18 -3.39
C SER A 1011 13.19 -39.22 -4.56
N PHE A 1012 12.33 -38.20 -4.72
CA PHE A 1012 12.36 -37.28 -5.87
C PHE A 1012 12.30 -38.02 -7.22
N VAL A 1013 11.43 -39.02 -7.32
CA VAL A 1013 11.17 -39.80 -8.55
C VAL A 1013 9.70 -39.76 -8.92
N ALA A 1014 9.40 -39.47 -10.18
CA ALA A 1014 8.07 -39.54 -10.78
C ALA A 1014 8.00 -40.67 -11.82
N ASN A 1015 7.05 -41.59 -11.67
CA ASN A 1015 6.70 -42.51 -12.75
C ASN A 1015 5.77 -41.78 -13.73
N VAL A 1016 6.06 -41.90 -15.02
CA VAL A 1016 5.42 -41.12 -16.10
C VAL A 1016 5.07 -42.00 -17.30
N SER A 1017 4.04 -41.60 -18.05
CA SER A 1017 3.59 -42.27 -19.27
C SER A 1017 3.71 -41.35 -20.49
N LEU A 1018 4.31 -41.88 -21.55
CA LEU A 1018 4.46 -41.22 -22.87
C LEU A 1018 3.41 -41.71 -23.89
N ARG A 1019 2.47 -42.57 -23.46
CA ARG A 1019 1.43 -43.13 -24.33
C ARG A 1019 0.48 -42.07 -24.83
N GLU A 1020 0.16 -42.15 -26.13
CA GLU A 1020 -0.76 -41.23 -26.80
C GLU A 1020 -2.16 -41.34 -26.17
N ASP A 1021 -2.56 -42.55 -25.74
CA ASP A 1021 -3.84 -42.74 -25.06
C ASP A 1021 -3.90 -42.08 -23.67
N GLN A 1022 -2.77 -41.87 -22.97
CA GLN A 1022 -2.75 -41.22 -21.65
C GLN A 1022 -2.59 -39.70 -21.76
N VAL A 1023 -1.66 -39.24 -22.60
CA VAL A 1023 -1.36 -37.81 -22.78
C VAL A 1023 -2.55 -37.06 -23.42
N ASN A 1024 -3.34 -37.71 -24.29
CA ASN A 1024 -4.57 -37.11 -24.84
C ASN A 1024 -5.75 -37.03 -23.84
N LYS A 1025 -5.63 -37.57 -22.63
CA LYS A 1025 -6.63 -37.41 -21.56
C LYS A 1025 -6.20 -36.26 -20.65
N PRO A 1026 -6.77 -35.05 -20.75
CA PRO A 1026 -6.33 -33.91 -19.92
C PRO A 1026 -6.44 -34.21 -18.42
N TYR A 1027 -5.62 -33.53 -17.63
CA TYR A 1027 -5.82 -33.46 -16.19
C TYR A 1027 -7.05 -32.60 -15.89
N ARG A 1028 -7.77 -32.92 -14.83
CA ARG A 1028 -8.85 -32.08 -14.29
C ARG A 1028 -8.71 -32.08 -12.78
N ARG A 1029 -8.47 -30.90 -12.20
CA ARG A 1029 -8.57 -30.68 -10.76
C ARG A 1029 -10.03 -30.90 -10.38
N GLN A 1030 -10.32 -31.82 -9.46
CA GLN A 1030 -11.67 -31.93 -8.91
C GLN A 1030 -11.89 -30.72 -7.98
N LEU A 1031 -12.91 -29.94 -8.30
CA LEU A 1031 -13.39 -28.83 -7.51
C LEU A 1031 -14.81 -29.18 -7.06
N ASP A 1032 -15.00 -29.41 -5.76
CA ASP A 1032 -16.33 -29.63 -5.18
C ASP A 1032 -17.05 -28.29 -5.05
N HIS A 1033 -17.90 -27.99 -6.04
CA HIS A 1033 -18.91 -26.93 -6.00
C HIS A 1033 -20.26 -27.53 -5.59
N MET A 1034 -21.08 -26.84 -4.80
CA MET A 1034 -22.45 -27.32 -4.58
C MET A 1034 -23.33 -27.02 -5.80
N ARG A 1035 -24.37 -27.83 -5.94
CA ARG A 1035 -25.22 -27.85 -7.14
C ARG A 1035 -26.01 -26.55 -7.31
N GLY A 1036 -25.59 -25.72 -8.27
CA GLY A 1036 -26.19 -24.42 -8.59
C GLY A 1036 -25.26 -23.22 -8.35
N GLU A 1037 -24.08 -23.44 -7.76
CA GLU A 1037 -23.08 -22.40 -7.49
C GLU A 1037 -22.19 -22.06 -8.69
N TRP A 1038 -22.34 -22.77 -9.81
CA TRP A 1038 -21.44 -22.71 -10.97
C TRP A 1038 -22.21 -22.52 -12.28
N ASP A 1039 -21.73 -21.59 -13.11
CA ASP A 1039 -22.34 -21.19 -14.37
C ASP A 1039 -21.89 -22.12 -15.53
N GLU A 1040 -22.36 -23.37 -15.51
CA GLU A 1040 -22.08 -24.40 -16.53
C GLU A 1040 -22.44 -23.94 -17.97
N ASP A 1041 -23.45 -23.09 -18.10
CA ASP A 1041 -23.88 -22.55 -19.40
C ASP A 1041 -22.90 -21.49 -19.92
N GLN A 1042 -22.50 -20.52 -19.09
CA GLN A 1042 -21.50 -19.52 -19.49
C GLN A 1042 -20.12 -20.14 -19.74
N GLU A 1043 -19.73 -21.16 -18.97
CA GLU A 1043 -18.50 -21.92 -19.20
C GLU A 1043 -18.50 -22.57 -20.59
N ARG A 1044 -19.62 -23.21 -20.98
CA ARG A 1044 -19.75 -23.86 -22.28
C ARG A 1044 -19.64 -22.86 -23.43
N GLU A 1045 -20.35 -21.73 -23.35
CA GLU A 1045 -20.29 -20.66 -24.36
C GLU A 1045 -18.87 -20.10 -24.53
N ASP A 1046 -18.17 -19.85 -23.42
CA ASP A 1046 -16.78 -19.37 -23.43
C ASP A 1046 -15.83 -20.38 -24.08
N GLN A 1047 -15.98 -21.66 -23.74
CA GLN A 1047 -15.18 -22.73 -24.35
C GLN A 1047 -15.45 -22.85 -25.86
N GLU A 1048 -16.69 -22.70 -26.32
CA GLU A 1048 -17.05 -22.76 -27.73
C GLU A 1048 -16.47 -21.55 -28.49
N ALA A 1049 -16.65 -20.32 -27.98
CA ALA A 1049 -16.09 -19.11 -28.57
C ALA A 1049 -14.55 -19.11 -28.66
N MET A 1050 -13.86 -19.72 -27.68
CA MET A 1050 -12.41 -19.90 -27.71
C MET A 1050 -11.95 -20.97 -28.72
N LYS A 1051 -12.72 -22.06 -28.89
CA LYS A 1051 -12.46 -23.08 -29.93
C LYS A 1051 -12.62 -22.51 -31.34
N GLU A 1052 -13.65 -21.69 -31.59
CA GLU A 1052 -13.86 -21.04 -32.89
C GLU A 1052 -12.74 -20.05 -33.26
N LYS A 1053 -12.33 -19.19 -32.32
CA LYS A 1053 -11.20 -18.25 -32.51
C LYS A 1053 -9.90 -19.00 -32.81
N THR A 1054 -9.58 -20.03 -32.00
CA THR A 1054 -8.37 -20.85 -32.19
C THR A 1054 -8.36 -21.56 -33.55
N GLN A 1055 -9.51 -22.08 -34.01
CA GLN A 1055 -9.65 -22.70 -35.33
C GLN A 1055 -9.55 -21.69 -36.49
N THR A 1056 -9.82 -20.42 -36.24
CA THR A 1056 -9.67 -19.33 -37.22
C THR A 1056 -8.21 -18.91 -37.35
N ASP A 1057 -7.52 -18.65 -36.23
CA ASP A 1057 -6.11 -18.20 -36.23
C ASP A 1057 -5.15 -19.26 -36.80
N GLN A 1058 -5.38 -20.55 -36.53
CA GLN A 1058 -4.54 -21.64 -37.05
C GLN A 1058 -4.55 -21.79 -38.58
N ARG A 1059 -5.44 -21.09 -39.31
CA ARG A 1059 -5.51 -21.15 -40.79
C ARG A 1059 -4.54 -20.19 -41.50
N ALA A 1060 -3.81 -19.34 -40.79
CA ALA A 1060 -3.18 -18.14 -41.37
C ALA A 1060 -1.67 -18.21 -41.75
N LEU A 1061 -0.97 -19.36 -41.63
CA LEU A 1061 0.50 -19.43 -41.84
C LEU A 1061 0.94 -20.34 -43.01
N ARG A 1062 0.98 -19.79 -44.23
CA ARG A 1062 1.58 -20.44 -45.42
C ARG A 1062 3.10 -20.30 -45.42
N VAL A 1063 3.82 -21.35 -45.02
CA VAL A 1063 5.30 -21.37 -44.99
C VAL A 1063 5.90 -21.82 -46.33
N ILE A 1064 6.53 -20.90 -47.07
CA ILE A 1064 7.20 -21.19 -48.34
C ILE A 1064 8.70 -21.43 -48.10
N LYS A 1065 9.23 -22.54 -48.66
CA LYS A 1065 10.64 -22.93 -48.54
C LYS A 1065 11.54 -22.15 -49.51
N HIS A 1066 11.80 -20.88 -49.21
CA HIS A 1066 12.72 -20.03 -49.97
C HIS A 1066 13.59 -19.17 -49.04
N PRO A 1067 14.91 -18.99 -49.27
CA PRO A 1067 15.80 -18.30 -48.32
C PRO A 1067 15.39 -16.85 -48.02
N LEU A 1068 14.84 -16.17 -49.01
CA LEU A 1068 14.36 -14.78 -48.94
C LEU A 1068 12.87 -14.65 -48.57
N PHE A 1069 12.18 -15.75 -48.25
CA PHE A 1069 10.80 -15.70 -47.77
C PHE A 1069 10.75 -15.44 -46.26
N ARG A 1070 9.90 -14.51 -45.84
CA ARG A 1070 9.57 -14.24 -44.42
C ARG A 1070 8.06 -13.98 -44.29
N PRO A 1071 7.40 -14.42 -43.21
CA PRO A 1071 5.98 -14.18 -42.96
C PRO A 1071 5.73 -12.75 -42.41
N PHE A 1072 6.33 -11.74 -43.04
CA PHE A 1072 6.22 -10.35 -42.64
C PHE A 1072 4.97 -9.69 -43.22
N ASN A 1073 4.40 -8.72 -42.49
CA ASN A 1073 3.47 -7.75 -43.08
C ASN A 1073 4.23 -6.71 -43.95
N GLY A 1074 3.51 -5.72 -44.52
CA GLY A 1074 4.12 -4.69 -45.37
C GLY A 1074 5.22 -3.90 -44.65
N ARG A 1075 4.86 -3.32 -43.50
CA ARG A 1075 5.73 -2.47 -42.67
C ARG A 1075 6.94 -3.21 -42.12
N GLN A 1076 6.75 -4.42 -41.59
CA GLN A 1076 7.84 -5.29 -41.12
C GLN A 1076 8.86 -5.61 -42.23
N ALA A 1077 8.41 -5.73 -43.48
CA ALA A 1077 9.30 -5.94 -44.63
C ALA A 1077 10.09 -4.67 -45.00
N GLU A 1078 9.56 -3.48 -44.75
CA GLU A 1078 10.26 -2.20 -44.93
C GLU A 1078 11.26 -1.95 -43.80
N GLU A 1079 10.86 -2.17 -42.54
CA GLU A 1079 11.72 -2.10 -41.35
C GLU A 1079 12.90 -3.09 -41.46
N PHE A 1080 12.65 -4.32 -41.93
CA PHE A 1080 13.71 -5.31 -42.22
C PHE A 1080 14.67 -4.87 -43.34
N LEU A 1081 14.16 -4.19 -44.38
CA LEU A 1081 14.98 -3.72 -45.50
C LEU A 1081 15.67 -2.38 -45.24
N ALA A 1082 15.27 -1.61 -44.23
CA ALA A 1082 15.83 -0.30 -43.92
C ALA A 1082 17.38 -0.28 -43.79
N PRO A 1083 18.03 -1.18 -43.01
CA PRO A 1083 19.49 -1.24 -42.93
C PRO A 1083 20.17 -1.92 -44.13
N GLN A 1084 19.41 -2.45 -45.11
CA GLN A 1084 19.96 -3.21 -46.24
C GLN A 1084 20.34 -2.32 -47.44
N SER A 1085 21.02 -2.89 -48.42
CA SER A 1085 21.48 -2.16 -49.60
C SER A 1085 20.37 -1.97 -50.64
N ARG A 1086 20.56 -0.99 -51.53
CA ARG A 1086 19.67 -0.77 -52.66
C ARG A 1086 19.73 -1.99 -53.60
N GLY A 1087 18.57 -2.54 -53.94
CA GLY A 1087 18.44 -3.81 -54.67
C GLY A 1087 18.22 -5.07 -53.81
N ASP A 1088 18.35 -4.98 -52.48
CA ASP A 1088 18.00 -6.09 -51.57
C ASP A 1088 16.48 -6.25 -51.46
N VAL A 1089 16.04 -7.48 -51.18
CA VAL A 1089 14.67 -7.95 -51.44
C VAL A 1089 14.21 -9.01 -50.44
N VAL A 1090 12.94 -8.93 -50.03
CA VAL A 1090 12.25 -9.94 -49.21
C VAL A 1090 10.93 -10.34 -49.87
N ILE A 1091 10.62 -11.64 -49.82
CA ILE A 1091 9.36 -12.22 -50.30
C ILE A 1091 8.46 -12.43 -49.08
N ARG A 1092 7.20 -11.99 -49.17
CA ARG A 1092 6.20 -12.20 -48.12
C ARG A 1092 4.84 -12.60 -48.71
N PRO A 1093 3.90 -13.13 -47.90
CA PRO A 1093 2.50 -13.25 -48.32
C PRO A 1093 1.95 -11.90 -48.83
N SER A 1094 1.09 -11.96 -49.85
CA SER A 1094 0.33 -10.79 -50.29
C SER A 1094 -1.00 -10.71 -49.54
N SER A 1095 -1.43 -9.50 -49.19
CA SER A 1095 -2.76 -9.25 -48.62
C SER A 1095 -3.89 -9.44 -49.65
N LYS A 1096 -3.57 -9.66 -50.93
CA LYS A 1096 -4.53 -9.90 -52.01
C LYS A 1096 -5.06 -11.35 -52.09
N GLY A 1097 -4.70 -12.20 -51.14
CA GLY A 1097 -5.17 -13.59 -51.06
C GLY A 1097 -4.13 -14.63 -51.51
N HIS A 1098 -4.51 -15.90 -51.41
CA HIS A 1098 -3.59 -17.05 -51.46
C HIS A 1098 -2.84 -17.22 -52.79
N ASP A 1099 -3.36 -16.70 -53.91
CA ASP A 1099 -2.72 -16.74 -55.23
C ASP A 1099 -1.78 -15.57 -55.53
N HIS A 1100 -1.48 -14.75 -54.52
CA HIS A 1100 -0.57 -13.62 -54.65
C HIS A 1100 0.61 -13.70 -53.66
N LEU A 1101 1.81 -13.41 -54.16
CA LEU A 1101 3.00 -13.14 -53.36
C LEU A 1101 3.42 -11.68 -53.52
N ALA A 1102 3.96 -11.08 -52.46
CA ALA A 1102 4.46 -9.71 -52.49
C ALA A 1102 5.99 -9.72 -52.34
N VAL A 1103 6.69 -9.29 -53.38
CA VAL A 1103 8.15 -9.16 -53.42
C VAL A 1103 8.50 -7.71 -53.16
N THR A 1104 9.00 -7.40 -51.96
CA THR A 1104 9.34 -6.03 -51.54
C THR A 1104 10.85 -5.82 -51.67
N TRP A 1105 11.29 -4.73 -52.29
CA TRP A 1105 12.72 -4.41 -52.46
C TRP A 1105 13.04 -2.92 -52.27
N LYS A 1106 14.28 -2.61 -51.87
CA LYS A 1106 14.74 -1.24 -51.57
C LYS A 1106 15.26 -0.52 -52.82
N VAL A 1107 14.56 0.53 -53.26
CA VAL A 1107 14.90 1.34 -54.45
C VAL A 1107 15.90 2.44 -54.09
N ALA A 1108 15.68 3.08 -52.94
CA ALA A 1108 16.54 4.06 -52.29
C ALA A 1108 16.20 4.07 -50.79
N ASP A 1109 16.95 4.82 -49.99
CA ASP A 1109 16.65 5.00 -48.58
C ASP A 1109 15.29 5.70 -48.40
N GLY A 1110 14.43 5.13 -47.56
CA GLY A 1110 13.02 5.54 -47.42
C GLY A 1110 12.11 5.24 -48.63
N VAL A 1111 12.57 4.51 -49.65
CA VAL A 1111 11.78 4.21 -50.86
C VAL A 1111 11.82 2.72 -51.21
N TYR A 1112 10.76 2.00 -50.82
CA TYR A 1112 10.57 0.58 -51.09
C TYR A 1112 9.53 0.35 -52.19
N GLN A 1113 9.70 -0.68 -53.01
CA GLN A 1113 8.72 -1.07 -54.03
C GLN A 1113 8.18 -2.47 -53.72
N HIS A 1114 6.89 -2.57 -53.43
CA HIS A 1114 6.17 -3.85 -53.33
C HIS A 1114 5.68 -4.27 -54.71
N ILE A 1115 6.22 -5.38 -55.22
CA ILE A 1115 5.81 -5.98 -56.48
C ILE A 1115 4.82 -7.10 -56.19
N ASP A 1116 3.62 -6.97 -56.73
CA ASP A 1116 2.57 -7.97 -56.69
C ASP A 1116 2.82 -9.05 -57.75
N VAL A 1117 2.94 -10.29 -57.31
CA VAL A 1117 3.24 -11.47 -58.12
C VAL A 1117 2.05 -12.41 -58.07
N LEU A 1118 1.32 -12.53 -59.19
CA LEU A 1118 0.25 -13.49 -59.35
C LEU A 1118 0.84 -14.88 -59.64
N GLU A 1119 0.50 -15.86 -58.82
CA GLU A 1119 0.86 -17.26 -58.99
C GLU A 1119 -0.18 -17.99 -59.84
N LEU A 1120 0.26 -18.76 -60.84
CA LEU A 1120 -0.58 -19.61 -61.69
C LEU A 1120 0.03 -21.00 -61.84
N ASP A 1121 -0.81 -22.00 -62.17
CA ASP A 1121 -0.46 -23.43 -62.28
C ASP A 1121 0.18 -23.97 -60.98
N LYS A 1122 -0.65 -24.07 -59.93
CA LYS A 1122 -0.29 -24.63 -58.61
C LYS A 1122 -0.68 -26.10 -58.50
N ASP A 1123 0.18 -26.90 -57.87
CA ASP A 1123 -0.13 -28.29 -57.52
C ASP A 1123 -0.97 -28.41 -56.22
N ASN A 1124 -0.85 -27.44 -55.32
CA ASN A 1124 -1.62 -27.29 -54.08
C ASN A 1124 -1.55 -25.83 -53.57
N GLU A 1125 -2.51 -25.36 -52.77
CA GLU A 1125 -2.59 -24.00 -52.23
C GLU A 1125 -1.31 -23.56 -51.47
N PHE A 1126 -0.67 -24.51 -50.79
CA PHE A 1126 0.58 -24.32 -50.04
C PHE A 1126 1.84 -24.29 -50.92
N THR A 1127 1.77 -24.78 -52.18
CA THR A 1127 2.91 -24.76 -53.12
C THR A 1127 3.02 -23.43 -53.86
N VAL A 1128 4.21 -23.11 -54.37
CA VAL A 1128 4.42 -21.96 -55.26
C VAL A 1128 3.93 -22.31 -56.67
N GLY A 1129 3.24 -21.38 -57.34
CA GLY A 1129 2.77 -21.57 -58.71
C GLY A 1129 3.92 -21.66 -59.73
N ARG A 1130 3.80 -22.55 -60.73
CA ARG A 1130 4.82 -22.79 -61.77
C ARG A 1130 4.94 -21.65 -62.79
N ILE A 1131 4.00 -20.70 -62.78
CA ILE A 1131 4.02 -19.52 -63.64
C ILE A 1131 3.77 -18.28 -62.76
N LEU A 1132 4.79 -17.46 -62.59
CA LEU A 1132 4.75 -16.24 -61.77
C LEU A 1132 4.61 -15.01 -62.66
N LYS A 1133 3.54 -14.22 -62.51
CA LYS A 1133 3.25 -13.06 -63.37
C LYS A 1133 3.31 -11.73 -62.64
N ILE A 1134 4.01 -10.77 -63.24
CA ILE A 1134 4.08 -9.38 -62.77
C ILE A 1134 3.42 -8.45 -63.78
N GLY A 1135 2.43 -7.68 -63.32
CA GLY A 1135 1.77 -6.60 -64.07
C GLY A 1135 1.17 -7.02 -65.42
N GLY A 1136 0.82 -8.30 -65.59
CA GLY A 1136 0.29 -8.87 -66.83
C GLY A 1136 1.25 -8.91 -68.03
N LYS A 1137 2.47 -8.35 -67.91
CA LYS A 1137 3.44 -8.20 -69.01
C LYS A 1137 4.66 -9.11 -68.89
N TYR A 1138 5.04 -9.49 -67.67
CA TYR A 1138 6.19 -10.34 -67.41
C TYR A 1138 5.72 -11.68 -66.85
N SER A 1139 6.45 -12.75 -67.15
CA SER A 1139 6.16 -14.11 -66.67
C SER A 1139 7.49 -14.84 -66.45
N TYR A 1140 7.59 -15.54 -65.33
CA TYR A 1140 8.79 -16.24 -64.86
C TYR A 1140 8.40 -17.66 -64.42
N THR A 1141 9.35 -18.60 -64.44
CA THR A 1141 9.12 -20.01 -64.07
C THR A 1141 9.42 -20.31 -62.60
N ASP A 1142 10.26 -19.50 -61.95
CA ASP A 1142 10.55 -19.60 -60.51
C ASP A 1142 10.89 -18.24 -59.87
N LEU A 1143 11.04 -18.24 -58.55
CA LEU A 1143 11.27 -17.02 -57.75
C LEU A 1143 12.68 -16.43 -57.92
N ASP A 1144 13.70 -17.26 -58.17
CA ASP A 1144 15.07 -16.79 -58.35
C ASP A 1144 15.26 -16.17 -59.73
N GLU A 1145 14.65 -16.75 -60.78
CA GLU A 1145 14.53 -16.14 -62.10
C GLU A 1145 13.85 -14.77 -62.01
N LEU A 1146 12.72 -14.68 -61.30
CA LEU A 1146 11.99 -13.43 -61.07
C LEU A 1146 12.87 -12.38 -60.35
N ILE A 1147 13.56 -12.77 -59.29
CA ILE A 1147 14.44 -11.85 -58.52
C ILE A 1147 15.60 -11.36 -59.39
N VAL A 1148 16.26 -12.23 -60.15
CA VAL A 1148 17.42 -11.85 -60.98
C VAL A 1148 16.98 -11.04 -62.20
N ASN A 1149 16.01 -11.53 -62.97
CA ASN A 1149 15.62 -10.97 -64.27
C ASN A 1149 14.59 -9.83 -64.16
N HIS A 1150 13.94 -9.64 -63.01
CA HIS A 1150 13.07 -8.50 -62.75
C HIS A 1150 13.71 -7.52 -61.74
N VAL A 1151 13.88 -7.94 -60.48
CA VAL A 1151 14.23 -7.04 -59.37
C VAL A 1151 15.65 -6.51 -59.50
N LYS A 1152 16.65 -7.40 -59.56
CA LYS A 1152 18.07 -7.01 -59.68
C LYS A 1152 18.38 -6.33 -61.02
N ALA A 1153 17.67 -6.72 -62.09
CA ALA A 1153 17.72 -6.03 -63.37
C ALA A 1153 17.21 -4.57 -63.28
N MET A 1154 16.11 -4.32 -62.58
CA MET A 1154 15.63 -2.95 -62.32
C MET A 1154 16.56 -2.19 -61.37
N ALA A 1155 17.00 -2.79 -60.25
CA ALA A 1155 17.92 -2.15 -59.29
C ALA A 1155 19.16 -1.58 -59.98
N LYS A 1156 19.82 -2.41 -60.81
CA LYS A 1156 20.96 -1.98 -61.65
C LYS A 1156 20.63 -0.81 -62.57
N LYS A 1157 19.39 -0.68 -63.06
CA LYS A 1157 18.95 0.46 -63.87
C LYS A 1157 18.66 1.71 -63.03
N VAL A 1158 18.24 1.57 -61.78
CA VAL A 1158 18.20 2.68 -60.82
C VAL A 1158 19.64 3.17 -60.57
N ASP A 1159 20.60 2.26 -60.37
CA ASP A 1159 22.02 2.61 -60.16
C ASP A 1159 22.69 3.26 -61.38
N ASP A 1160 22.54 2.67 -62.57
CA ASP A 1160 22.96 3.22 -63.87
C ASP A 1160 22.49 4.69 -64.03
N MET A 1161 21.32 5.04 -63.47
CA MET A 1161 20.77 6.39 -63.51
C MET A 1161 21.35 7.30 -62.41
N THR A 1162 21.43 6.83 -61.16
CA THR A 1162 21.94 7.64 -60.03
C THR A 1162 23.42 8.00 -60.14
N VAL A 1163 24.23 7.20 -60.85
CA VAL A 1163 25.66 7.46 -61.10
C VAL A 1163 25.90 8.44 -62.27
N HIS A 1164 24.89 8.72 -63.10
CA HIS A 1164 25.05 9.51 -64.32
C HIS A 1164 25.19 11.02 -64.04
N GLU A 1165 26.08 11.73 -64.76
CA GLU A 1165 26.38 13.18 -64.60
C GLU A 1165 25.19 14.17 -64.68
N LYS A 1166 23.98 13.69 -64.96
CA LYS A 1166 22.77 14.51 -65.05
C LYS A 1166 21.74 14.14 -63.98
N TYR A 1167 22.07 13.21 -63.09
CA TYR A 1167 21.32 12.98 -61.87
C TYR A 1167 21.57 14.10 -60.86
N GLN A 1168 20.61 14.34 -59.98
CA GLN A 1168 20.69 15.18 -58.78
C GLN A 1168 20.04 14.39 -57.64
N SER A 1169 20.71 14.32 -56.48
CA SER A 1169 20.24 13.58 -55.30
C SER A 1169 19.16 14.30 -54.50
N GLY A 1170 18.95 15.60 -54.74
CA GLY A 1170 17.91 16.40 -54.10
C GLY A 1170 16.51 16.11 -54.63
N THR A 1171 15.52 16.72 -53.98
CA THR A 1171 14.11 16.63 -54.38
C THR A 1171 13.86 17.21 -55.78
N LYS A 1172 12.65 16.98 -56.30
CA LYS A 1172 12.16 17.62 -57.52
C LYS A 1172 12.32 19.14 -57.47
N GLU A 1173 11.82 19.78 -56.41
CA GLU A 1173 11.88 21.23 -56.23
C GLU A 1173 13.32 21.76 -56.17
N ALA A 1174 14.23 21.09 -55.45
CA ALA A 1174 15.64 21.44 -55.42
C ALA A 1174 16.29 21.36 -56.82
N THR A 1175 15.92 20.32 -57.59
CA THR A 1175 16.39 20.13 -58.99
C THR A 1175 15.82 21.21 -59.93
N GLU A 1176 14.56 21.60 -59.75
CA GLU A 1176 13.89 22.64 -60.54
C GLU A 1176 14.40 24.06 -60.19
N GLY A 1177 14.74 24.30 -58.93
CA GLY A 1177 15.50 25.47 -58.46
C GLY A 1177 16.90 25.55 -59.07
N TRP A 1178 17.67 24.45 -59.02
CA TRP A 1178 19.00 24.35 -59.63
C TRP A 1178 18.96 24.66 -61.14
N LEU A 1179 18.00 24.10 -61.88
CA LEU A 1179 17.80 24.39 -63.31
C LEU A 1179 17.49 25.88 -63.56
N THR A 1180 16.74 26.52 -62.66
CA THR A 1180 16.46 27.95 -62.75
C THR A 1180 17.70 28.81 -62.47
N THR A 1181 18.47 28.52 -61.41
CA THR A 1181 19.73 29.22 -61.12
C THR A 1181 20.75 29.04 -62.26
N TYR A 1182 20.91 27.82 -62.79
CA TYR A 1182 21.81 27.53 -63.90
C TYR A 1182 21.43 28.27 -65.19
N THR A 1183 20.13 28.36 -65.52
CA THR A 1183 19.64 29.09 -66.71
C THR A 1183 19.64 30.61 -66.53
N THR A 1184 19.54 31.13 -65.30
CA THR A 1184 19.81 32.55 -64.99
C THR A 1184 21.29 32.89 -65.21
N ALA A 1185 22.21 32.03 -64.75
CA ALA A 1185 23.65 32.19 -65.00
C ALA A 1185 24.04 32.01 -66.48
N ASN A 1186 23.29 31.18 -67.24
CA ASN A 1186 23.56 30.89 -68.65
C ASN A 1186 22.32 31.10 -69.56
N PRO A 1187 21.83 32.34 -69.79
CA PRO A 1187 20.53 32.58 -70.44
C PRO A 1187 20.33 32.02 -71.85
N LYS A 1188 21.43 31.69 -72.56
CA LYS A 1188 21.43 31.10 -73.91
C LYS A 1188 21.56 29.57 -73.94
N ARG A 1189 21.66 28.89 -72.78
CA ARG A 1189 21.74 27.42 -72.70
C ARG A 1189 20.45 26.84 -72.14
N SER A 1190 20.00 25.73 -72.71
CA SER A 1190 19.02 24.84 -72.09
C SER A 1190 19.71 23.86 -71.16
N ALA A 1191 19.03 23.45 -70.10
CA ALA A 1191 19.52 22.47 -69.12
C ALA A 1191 18.43 21.42 -68.81
N TYR A 1192 18.88 20.23 -68.43
CA TYR A 1192 18.03 19.14 -67.97
C TYR A 1192 18.78 18.29 -66.93
N ALA A 1193 18.03 17.74 -65.99
CA ALA A 1193 18.51 16.90 -64.91
C ALA A 1193 17.46 15.82 -64.55
N PHE A 1194 17.90 14.77 -63.87
CA PHE A 1194 17.06 13.68 -63.37
C PHE A 1194 17.12 13.68 -61.84
N CYS A 1195 16.00 13.45 -61.16
CA CYS A 1195 15.96 13.19 -59.72
C CYS A 1195 14.95 12.06 -59.43
N LEU A 1196 15.07 11.41 -58.28
CA LEU A 1196 14.18 10.29 -57.91
C LEU A 1196 12.75 10.77 -57.64
N ASP A 1197 11.75 9.95 -57.96
CA ASP A 1197 10.37 10.18 -57.50
C ASP A 1197 10.09 9.38 -56.22
N THR A 1198 10.25 10.02 -55.06
CA THR A 1198 10.02 9.39 -53.75
C THR A 1198 8.55 8.97 -53.55
N LYS A 1199 7.60 9.60 -54.25
CA LYS A 1199 6.17 9.25 -54.18
C LYS A 1199 5.80 8.04 -55.04
N HIS A 1200 6.64 7.66 -56.00
CA HIS A 1200 6.37 6.55 -56.92
C HIS A 1200 7.62 5.66 -57.07
N PRO A 1201 7.80 4.66 -56.19
CA PRO A 1201 8.93 3.75 -56.21
C PRO A 1201 9.19 3.15 -57.60
N GLY A 1202 10.38 3.37 -58.15
CA GLY A 1202 10.78 2.95 -59.50
C GLY A 1202 10.56 3.98 -60.63
N TYR A 1203 10.16 5.21 -60.30
CA TYR A 1203 10.11 6.33 -61.24
C TYR A 1203 11.13 7.43 -60.90
N PHE A 1204 11.47 8.24 -61.91
CA PHE A 1204 12.33 9.41 -61.82
C PHE A 1204 11.69 10.59 -62.56
N HIS A 1205 11.90 11.82 -62.06
CA HIS A 1205 11.53 13.04 -62.76
C HIS A 1205 12.68 13.50 -63.65
N LEU A 1206 12.44 13.64 -64.96
CA LEU A 1206 13.32 14.32 -65.90
C LEU A 1206 12.88 15.79 -65.99
N CYS A 1207 13.51 16.63 -65.19
CA CYS A 1207 13.26 18.08 -65.13
C CYS A 1207 14.11 18.81 -66.18
N PHE A 1208 13.54 19.78 -66.89
CA PHE A 1208 14.24 20.55 -67.92
C PHE A 1208 13.71 21.97 -68.11
N LYS A 1209 14.60 22.86 -68.56
CA LYS A 1209 14.27 24.27 -68.86
C LYS A 1209 14.98 24.72 -70.13
N ALA A 1210 14.21 25.14 -71.13
CA ALA A 1210 14.69 25.45 -72.49
C ALA A 1210 15.29 26.88 -72.63
N GLY A 1211 16.09 27.32 -71.64
CA GLY A 1211 16.62 28.68 -71.53
C GLY A 1211 15.77 29.59 -70.64
N LEU A 1212 16.27 30.79 -70.33
CA LEU A 1212 15.79 31.64 -69.23
C LEU A 1212 14.28 31.95 -69.28
N LYS A 1213 13.73 32.24 -70.47
CA LYS A 1213 12.31 32.59 -70.67
C LYS A 1213 11.37 31.40 -70.92
N ALA A 1214 11.88 30.18 -70.95
CA ALA A 1214 11.04 29.00 -71.11
C ALA A 1214 10.42 28.59 -69.76
N PRO A 1215 9.16 28.09 -69.76
CA PRO A 1215 8.64 27.40 -68.59
C PRO A 1215 9.53 26.20 -68.26
N LEU A 1216 9.66 25.91 -66.97
CA LEU A 1216 10.26 24.67 -66.52
C LEU A 1216 9.24 23.54 -66.69
N ASN A 1217 9.70 22.36 -67.08
CA ASN A 1217 8.86 21.17 -67.29
C ASN A 1217 9.52 19.95 -66.65
N SER A 1218 8.72 18.98 -66.22
CA SER A 1218 9.19 17.68 -65.74
C SER A 1218 8.42 16.54 -66.41
N TRP A 1219 9.12 15.52 -66.88
CA TRP A 1219 8.53 14.31 -67.50
C TRP A 1219 8.87 13.07 -66.66
N PRO A 1220 7.91 12.17 -66.38
CA PRO A 1220 8.19 10.94 -65.67
C PRO A 1220 8.95 9.94 -66.56
N VAL A 1221 9.98 9.33 -65.99
CA VAL A 1221 10.73 8.21 -66.55
C VAL A 1221 10.51 7.01 -65.63
N LYS A 1222 10.07 5.88 -66.20
CA LYS A 1222 9.89 4.64 -65.45
C LYS A 1222 11.09 3.72 -65.63
N VAL A 1223 11.57 3.09 -64.56
CA VAL A 1223 12.54 1.99 -64.67
C VAL A 1223 11.81 0.69 -65.03
N ILE A 1224 12.35 -0.05 -65.98
CA ILE A 1224 11.89 -1.37 -66.40
C ILE A 1224 13.09 -2.33 -66.48
N PRO A 1225 12.93 -3.66 -66.37
CA PRO A 1225 14.07 -4.59 -66.36
C PRO A 1225 14.99 -4.48 -67.60
N GLN A 1226 14.45 -4.02 -68.73
CA GLN A 1226 15.16 -3.87 -69.99
C GLN A 1226 15.75 -2.45 -70.23
N GLY A 1227 15.58 -1.50 -69.29
CA GLY A 1227 16.01 -0.11 -69.46
C GLY A 1227 15.08 0.92 -68.81
N TYR A 1228 14.73 1.96 -69.56
CA TYR A 1228 13.91 3.09 -69.12
C TYR A 1228 12.75 3.32 -70.10
N GLU A 1229 11.55 3.55 -69.59
CA GLU A 1229 10.37 3.92 -70.38
C GLU A 1229 10.07 5.41 -70.20
N LEU A 1230 10.13 6.19 -71.29
CA LEU A 1230 9.77 7.61 -71.34
C LEU A 1230 8.71 7.80 -72.43
N GLN A 1231 7.57 8.39 -72.08
CA GLN A 1231 6.43 8.59 -73.01
C GLN A 1231 6.06 7.31 -73.78
N ARG A 1232 5.92 6.19 -73.06
CA ARG A 1232 5.64 4.83 -73.58
C ARG A 1232 6.66 4.28 -74.58
N THR A 1233 7.83 4.90 -74.69
CA THR A 1233 8.95 4.44 -75.55
C THR A 1233 10.07 3.86 -74.67
N PRO A 1234 10.51 2.62 -74.90
CA PRO A 1234 11.61 2.02 -74.14
C PRO A 1234 12.99 2.43 -74.70
N TYR A 1235 13.94 2.66 -73.80
CA TYR A 1235 15.33 3.03 -74.07
C TYR A 1235 16.27 2.13 -73.25
N PRO A 1236 17.23 1.40 -73.85
CA PRO A 1236 18.01 0.37 -73.14
C PRO A 1236 19.06 0.93 -72.17
N ASP A 1237 19.56 2.15 -72.42
CA ASP A 1237 20.59 2.80 -71.63
C ASP A 1237 20.33 4.31 -71.47
N MET A 1238 21.06 4.92 -70.52
CA MET A 1238 20.91 6.33 -70.16
C MET A 1238 21.29 7.26 -71.33
N ARG A 1239 22.17 6.81 -72.24
CA ARG A 1239 22.56 7.54 -73.45
C ARG A 1239 21.44 7.56 -74.49
N ALA A 1240 20.78 6.44 -74.75
CA ALA A 1240 19.60 6.38 -75.61
C ALA A 1240 18.45 7.20 -75.02
N LEU A 1241 18.21 7.13 -73.71
CA LEU A 1241 17.20 7.94 -73.02
C LEU A 1241 17.48 9.45 -73.18
N CYS A 1242 18.69 9.90 -72.89
CA CYS A 1242 19.08 11.31 -73.04
C CYS A 1242 18.98 11.81 -74.49
N ASN A 1243 19.22 10.95 -75.48
CA ASN A 1243 19.10 11.31 -76.90
C ASN A 1243 17.64 11.27 -77.38
N GLY A 1244 16.86 10.30 -76.92
CA GLY A 1244 15.42 10.20 -77.15
C GLY A 1244 14.68 11.41 -76.61
N PHE A 1245 14.96 11.81 -75.35
CA PHE A 1245 14.48 13.04 -74.76
C PHE A 1245 14.76 14.27 -75.64
N LYS A 1246 16.02 14.48 -76.05
CA LYS A 1246 16.40 15.62 -76.91
C LYS A 1246 15.65 15.63 -78.24
N LEU A 1247 15.44 14.47 -78.84
CA LEU A 1247 14.75 14.32 -80.12
C LEU A 1247 13.23 14.54 -79.97
N LEU A 1248 12.61 14.00 -78.92
CA LEU A 1248 11.21 14.26 -78.57
C LEU A 1248 10.97 15.76 -78.30
N HIS A 1249 11.81 16.39 -77.47
CA HIS A 1249 11.72 17.81 -77.14
C HIS A 1249 11.96 18.71 -78.36
N ALA A 1250 12.94 18.39 -79.22
CA ALA A 1250 13.17 19.12 -80.47
C ALA A 1250 11.98 19.00 -81.44
N ASN A 1251 11.38 17.82 -81.58
CA ASN A 1251 10.17 17.60 -82.37
C ASN A 1251 8.97 18.37 -81.81
N MET A 1252 8.82 18.43 -80.48
CA MET A 1252 7.76 19.18 -79.80
C MET A 1252 7.89 20.69 -80.04
N LEU A 1253 9.10 21.25 -79.92
CA LEU A 1253 9.38 22.66 -80.26
C LEU A 1253 9.13 22.95 -81.75
N ALA A 1254 9.55 22.06 -82.65
CA ALA A 1254 9.28 22.21 -84.08
C ALA A 1254 7.78 22.14 -84.43
N ALA A 1255 7.00 21.32 -83.71
CA ALA A 1255 5.55 21.26 -83.84
C ALA A 1255 4.87 22.53 -83.32
N GLN A 1256 5.35 23.10 -82.20
CA GLN A 1256 4.87 24.40 -81.68
C GLN A 1256 5.19 25.54 -82.66
N GLN A 1257 6.41 25.61 -83.21
CA GLN A 1257 6.77 26.62 -84.21
C GLN A 1257 5.97 26.48 -85.53
N ARG A 1258 5.49 25.28 -85.86
CA ARG A 1258 4.56 25.06 -86.99
C ARG A 1258 3.09 25.42 -86.70
N ARG A 1259 2.72 25.62 -85.43
CA ARG A 1259 1.38 26.08 -85.02
C ARG A 1259 1.29 27.58 -84.75
N GLY A 1260 2.43 28.28 -84.63
CA GLY A 1260 2.51 29.72 -84.37
C GLY A 1260 2.99 30.54 -85.58
N ARG A 1261 2.52 30.22 -86.80
CA ARG A 1261 2.95 30.88 -88.04
C ARG A 1261 1.89 30.83 -89.13
#